data_AF-D7TBK5-F1
#
_entry.id   AF-D7TBK5-F1
#
_cell.length_a   1.000
_cell.length_b   1.000
_cell.length_c   1.000
_cell.angle_alpha   90.00
_cell.angle_beta   90.00
_cell.angle_gamma   90.00
#
_symmetry.space_group_name_H-M   'P 1'
#
loop_
_entity.id
_entity.type
_entity.pdbx_description
1 polymer ?
#
loop_
_entity_poly.entity_id
_entity_poly.type
_entity_poly.pdbx_seq_one_letter_code
_entity_poly.pdbx_strand_id
1 'polypeptide(L)'
;MSGGQTSELKELERDYEEVLDENCRLLVGYFREVLGNENGSRLIRPPSLIFEKTRKSDEFKFNEDEQNKVEEIGLGNGRYNNPTWTEGERSVEFYSSGSSSKSKSPPFYPQRVSLKILRNQKSSRTLSAISANLNSGSELESSSEDNLSNSSSESEGETQKKNRKMALFEPRRSQIQKQKQPIYAESSSSPERVMAADSDDPPGGGKCTPPKDFICPITSHIFDDPVTLETGQTYERKAIQEWIDRGNSTCPITRQKLHSTQLPKTNYVLKRLIASWQEQNPGFISIHSDNPDPETDPIFNSTLPVLPSTSPNSVIISQATMDGTICELRLAITKLCMSEILRESEKAVLRIERFWQEMNMGLEIQTMLSKPAVINGFVEILFNSVDPRVLRATVFLLCELGSRDKTVIQTLTRVDSDVECIVALFKNGLLEAVVLIHLLRPSTISLIEMDMVESLLVVIKKKQDGFLEMCLKPKTASILLLGQILGSSEGNIVTSIAKTVVSAKAIKSIVESLEAEWAEERIAAVGILLRCMQEDGKCRHTIADKAELAPVLESFMGASDGERFEIINFFSELVKLNRRTFNEQVLHIIKDEGAFSTMHTLLIYLQTALQDQCPVVAGLLLQLDLLVEPRKMSIYREEAMDTLISCLRNSDFPAAQIAAAETIVSLQGRFSSSGKSLTRASLLKRAGLDKSYRTLMQVDQLSNSSGESEENLEEEQAADEWERKMAFVLVSHEFGLLFEALAEGLRSRNQELFSSCFLSATWLIHMLTVLPDTGIRGAARVCLLKHFISMFKSAKGTEEKALSMLALSSFIHDPEGLNDLTSHMKDILKGLRQLKKSCILAVDMLKVFSEGNNSSIDLWNHKELVQVDCSANGEVLSIVCFRDKIFSGHSDGTIKVWTGRGSILHLIHETREHTKAVTSLAILESGERLYSGSLDRTARIWSIGSEAIYCVQIHDMKDQVNNLVVANSIACFIPQGAGVKVHSWNGKSKLLNPNKNVKCLTLVHGKLYCGCHDNSIQEIDLATGTLSSIQSGTRKLLGKSNPVHALQVHDGMIYSSSFSLDGAAVKIWSATNYSMVGSLASTMEVRTLAVSSELIYLGSKSGTVEIWCRKKLIRVETLQTGTNGKVQCMAVDGDEEVLVVGTSDGRIQAWELS
;
A
#
# COMPACT_ATOMS: atom_id res chain seq x y z
N MET A 1 16.26 14.73 16.44
CA MET A 1 17.39 13.90 16.90
C MET A 1 17.78 14.24 18.34
N SER A 2 18.58 13.42 19.03
CA SER A 2 19.31 13.86 20.24
C SER A 2 20.49 14.75 19.83
N GLY A 3 20.83 15.79 20.60
CA GLY A 3 21.89 16.76 20.24
C GLY A 3 23.27 16.14 19.88
N GLY A 4 23.58 14.95 20.39
CA GLY A 4 24.81 14.23 20.05
C GLY A 4 24.90 13.76 18.59
N GLN A 5 23.82 13.20 18.02
CA GLN A 5 23.81 12.70 16.64
C GLN A 5 24.01 13.83 15.62
N THR A 6 23.43 15.00 15.88
CA THR A 6 23.62 16.20 15.03
C THR A 6 25.06 16.71 15.09
N SER A 7 25.75 16.55 16.22
CA SER A 7 27.17 16.93 16.34
C SER A 7 28.07 15.96 15.58
N GLU A 8 27.83 14.65 15.70
CA GLU A 8 28.57 13.61 14.97
C GLU A 8 28.44 13.78 13.45
N LEU A 9 27.22 14.07 12.95
CA LEU A 9 26.99 14.28 11.52
C LEU A 9 27.76 15.50 10.99
N LYS A 10 27.76 16.62 11.73
CA LYS A 10 28.51 17.84 11.37
C LYS A 10 30.02 17.67 11.43
N GLU A 11 30.50 16.80 12.32
CA GLU A 11 31.92 16.45 12.39
C GLU A 11 32.32 15.61 11.18
N LEU A 12 31.50 14.61 10.81
CA LEU A 12 31.69 13.79 9.63
C LEU A 12 31.68 14.61 8.34
N GLU A 13 30.70 15.51 8.17
CA GLU A 13 30.60 16.42 7.03
C GLU A 13 31.87 17.25 6.88
N ARG A 14 32.36 17.84 7.98
CA ARG A 14 33.60 18.62 7.99
C ARG A 14 34.83 17.78 7.64
N ASP A 15 34.94 16.56 8.15
CA ASP A 15 36.06 15.67 7.82
C ASP A 15 36.06 15.33 6.32
N TYR A 16 34.89 15.11 5.71
CA TYR A 16 34.77 14.92 4.26
C TYR A 16 35.10 16.17 3.46
N GLU A 17 34.63 17.35 3.88
CA GLU A 17 34.98 18.62 3.24
C GLU A 17 36.50 18.83 3.23
N GLU A 18 37.19 18.53 4.33
CA GLU A 18 38.65 18.63 4.41
C GLU A 18 39.38 17.67 3.47
N VAL A 19 38.91 16.41 3.34
CA VAL A 19 39.47 15.43 2.39
C VAL A 19 39.23 15.88 0.95
N LEU A 20 38.05 16.42 0.64
CA LEU A 20 37.71 16.95 -0.67
C LEU A 20 38.61 18.13 -1.04
N ASP A 21 38.80 19.08 -0.13
CA ASP A 21 39.67 20.24 -0.30
C ASP A 21 41.12 19.82 -0.59
N GLU A 22 41.63 18.82 0.12
CA GLU A 22 42.98 18.31 -0.09
C GLU A 22 43.13 17.59 -1.44
N ASN A 23 42.14 16.78 -1.84
CA ASN A 23 42.10 16.17 -3.16
C ASN A 23 42.02 17.21 -4.29
N CYS A 24 41.25 18.28 -4.08
CA CYS A 24 41.19 19.40 -5.02
C CYS A 24 42.55 20.08 -5.15
N ARG A 25 43.28 20.30 -4.05
CA ARG A 25 44.64 20.87 -4.08
C ARG A 25 45.61 19.97 -4.86
N LEU A 26 45.57 18.65 -4.65
CA LEU A 26 46.39 17.68 -5.37
C LEU A 26 46.11 17.69 -6.88
N LEU A 27 44.83 17.70 -7.27
CA LEU A 27 44.41 17.77 -8.67
C LEU A 27 44.80 19.11 -9.32
N VAL A 28 44.63 20.23 -8.61
CA VAL A 28 45.08 21.55 -9.09
C VAL A 28 46.60 21.57 -9.30
N GLY A 29 47.37 20.93 -8.41
CA GLY A 29 48.81 20.73 -8.58
C GLY A 29 49.13 19.94 -9.84
N TYR A 30 48.45 18.81 -10.06
CA TYR A 30 48.61 17.99 -11.25
C TYR A 30 48.27 18.74 -12.54
N PHE A 31 47.13 19.43 -12.60
CA PHE A 31 46.74 20.20 -13.79
C PHE A 31 47.72 21.35 -14.07
N ARG A 32 48.30 21.96 -13.04
CA ARG A 32 49.36 22.96 -13.20
C ARG A 32 50.61 22.36 -13.84
N GLU A 33 51.02 21.16 -13.43
CA GLU A 33 52.15 20.45 -14.04
C GLU A 33 51.88 20.01 -15.48
N VAL A 34 50.66 19.54 -15.76
CA VAL A 34 50.22 19.17 -17.12
C VAL A 34 50.21 20.38 -18.05
N LEU A 35 49.65 21.51 -17.60
CA LEU A 35 49.59 22.74 -18.39
C LEU A 35 50.97 23.41 -18.57
N GLY A 36 51.90 23.19 -17.64
CA GLY A 36 53.29 23.67 -17.75
C GLY A 36 54.19 22.83 -18.66
N ASN A 37 53.71 21.70 -19.17
CA ASN A 37 54.48 20.76 -20.00
C ASN A 37 54.29 21.04 -21.50
N GLU A 38 54.73 22.22 -21.96
CA GLU A 38 54.52 22.70 -23.34
C GLU A 38 55.18 21.84 -24.44
N ASN A 39 56.16 20.98 -24.10
CA ASN A 39 56.97 20.21 -25.07
C ASN A 39 56.69 18.69 -25.11
N GLY A 40 55.66 18.18 -24.42
CA GLY A 40 55.20 16.79 -24.55
C GLY A 40 56.21 15.68 -24.20
N SER A 41 57.37 16.01 -23.62
CA SER A 41 58.48 15.07 -23.41
C SER A 41 58.45 14.36 -22.06
N ARG A 42 57.57 14.77 -21.13
CA ARG A 42 57.36 14.12 -19.83
C ARG A 42 55.97 13.51 -19.72
N LEU A 43 55.91 12.21 -19.41
CA LEU A 43 54.67 11.50 -19.09
C LEU A 43 54.29 11.82 -17.63
N ILE A 44 53.30 12.68 -17.40
CA ILE A 44 52.85 13.07 -16.06
C ILE A 44 51.65 12.19 -15.67
N ARG A 45 51.84 11.33 -14.66
CA ARG A 45 50.80 10.43 -14.17
C ARG A 45 49.86 11.17 -13.20
N PRO A 46 48.54 10.91 -13.24
CA PRO A 46 47.62 11.50 -12.29
C PRO A 46 47.95 11.06 -10.84
N PRO A 47 47.83 11.97 -9.85
CA PRO A 47 48.05 11.64 -8.44
C PRO A 47 46.97 10.70 -7.92
N SER A 48 47.34 9.85 -6.94
CA SER A 48 46.38 9.03 -6.19
C SER A 48 45.57 9.93 -5.25
N LEU A 49 44.24 9.81 -5.29
CA LEU A 49 43.33 10.53 -4.40
C LEU A 49 43.39 9.96 -2.97
N ILE A 50 43.24 10.84 -1.99
CA ILE A 50 43.12 10.51 -0.57
C ILE A 50 41.66 10.13 -0.32
N PHE A 51 41.43 8.93 0.22
CA PHE A 51 40.07 8.43 0.50
C PHE A 51 39.68 8.54 1.99
N GLU A 52 40.65 8.63 2.90
CA GLU A 52 40.42 8.80 4.34
C GLU A 52 41.48 9.72 4.95
N LYS A 53 41.05 10.53 5.93
CA LYS A 53 41.95 11.33 6.76
C LYS A 53 42.65 10.38 7.74
N THR A 54 43.94 10.10 7.56
CA THR A 54 44.73 9.41 8.57
C THR A 54 44.70 10.22 9.86
N ARG A 55 43.88 9.79 10.83
CA ARG A 55 43.98 10.28 12.21
C ARG A 55 45.40 9.98 12.67
N LYS A 56 46.18 11.03 12.94
CA LYS A 56 47.47 10.91 13.62
C LYS A 56 47.23 10.16 14.93
N SER A 57 47.56 8.87 14.92
CA SER A 57 47.72 8.05 16.11
C SER A 57 49.21 7.82 16.30
N ASP A 58 49.60 7.89 17.56
CA ASP A 58 50.92 8.02 18.15
C ASP A 58 52.14 7.41 17.42
N GLU A 59 53.25 8.12 17.56
CA GLU A 59 54.62 7.74 17.16
C GLU A 59 54.92 6.25 17.40
N PHE A 60 54.95 5.47 16.32
CA PHE A 60 55.77 4.26 16.27
C PHE A 60 56.86 4.46 15.22
N LYS A 61 58.07 4.76 15.71
CA LYS A 61 59.31 4.70 14.93
C LYS A 61 59.47 3.28 14.38
N PHE A 62 59.42 3.14 13.06
CA PHE A 62 60.13 2.06 12.39
C PHE A 62 61.32 2.66 11.65
N ASN A 63 62.49 2.11 11.96
CA ASN A 63 63.77 2.49 11.40
C ASN A 63 63.77 2.30 9.88
N GLU A 64 64.29 3.29 9.17
CA GLU A 64 64.89 3.12 7.86
C GLU A 64 66.09 2.18 8.02
N ASP A 65 66.00 0.99 7.42
CA ASP A 65 67.09 0.27 6.73
C ASP A 65 66.70 -1.21 6.59
N GLU A 66 66.16 -1.60 5.44
CA GLU A 66 66.67 -2.71 4.64
C GLU A 66 65.91 -2.85 3.30
N GLN A 67 66.70 -2.97 2.24
CA GLN A 67 66.32 -3.01 0.84
C GLN A 67 65.60 -4.30 0.41
N ASN A 68 64.76 -4.14 -0.63
CA ASN A 68 64.56 -5.07 -1.74
C ASN A 68 64.44 -6.56 -1.42
N LYS A 69 63.20 -7.07 -1.39
CA LYS A 69 62.77 -8.31 -2.08
C LYS A 69 61.29 -8.59 -1.78
N VAL A 70 60.43 -8.45 -2.79
CA VAL A 70 59.20 -9.24 -2.87
C VAL A 70 59.15 -9.81 -4.29
N GLU A 71 59.30 -11.14 -4.33
CA GLU A 71 59.06 -11.99 -5.48
C GLU A 71 57.58 -12.02 -5.83
N GLU A 72 57.29 -12.02 -7.13
CA GLU A 72 56.00 -12.45 -7.69
C GLU A 72 55.71 -13.90 -7.29
N ILE A 73 54.57 -14.15 -6.63
CA ILE A 73 53.80 -15.38 -6.83
C ILE A 73 52.33 -14.97 -6.96
N GLY A 74 51.82 -15.12 -8.17
CA GLY A 74 50.48 -14.72 -8.56
C GLY A 74 49.37 -15.65 -8.09
N LEU A 75 48.18 -15.08 -7.93
CA LEU A 75 46.91 -15.77 -8.02
C LEU A 75 45.93 -14.92 -8.83
N GLY A 76 45.65 -15.39 -10.05
CA GLY A 76 44.33 -15.37 -10.68
C GLY A 76 43.68 -14.03 -10.99
N ASN A 77 43.96 -13.51 -12.18
CA ASN A 77 43.18 -12.47 -12.86
C ASN A 77 41.68 -12.82 -12.94
N GLY A 78 40.85 -12.10 -12.19
CA GLY A 78 39.43 -11.86 -12.48
C GLY A 78 39.27 -10.42 -12.97
N ARG A 79 39.13 -10.25 -14.29
CA ARG A 79 39.00 -8.94 -14.96
C ARG A 79 37.73 -8.22 -14.51
N TYR A 80 37.86 -7.04 -13.89
CA TYR A 80 36.94 -5.92 -14.13
C TYR A 80 37.76 -4.64 -14.27
N ASN A 81 37.85 -4.20 -15.53
CA ASN A 81 38.39 -2.92 -15.93
C ASN A 81 37.45 -1.78 -15.47
N ASN A 82 38.06 -0.61 -15.24
CA ASN A 82 37.42 0.72 -15.30
C ASN A 82 36.22 0.78 -16.25
N PRO A 83 35.09 1.39 -15.84
CA PRO A 83 34.21 2.08 -16.76
C PRO A 83 34.39 3.59 -16.57
N THR A 84 35.41 4.15 -17.23
CA THR A 84 35.32 5.50 -17.78
C THR A 84 34.28 5.46 -18.89
N TRP A 85 33.23 6.26 -18.73
CA TRP A 85 32.15 6.47 -19.71
C TRP A 85 32.76 6.74 -21.09
N THR A 86 32.54 5.81 -22.02
CA THR A 86 32.91 5.96 -23.42
C THR A 86 31.61 6.11 -24.21
N GLU A 87 31.39 7.31 -24.75
CA GLU A 87 30.34 7.59 -25.72
C GLU A 87 30.59 6.74 -26.97
N GLY A 88 29.59 5.94 -27.34
CA GLY A 88 29.58 5.20 -28.61
C GLY A 88 28.64 5.87 -29.59
N GLU A 89 29.13 6.79 -30.40
CA GLU A 89 28.43 7.25 -31.60
C GLU A 89 28.70 6.30 -32.79
N ARG A 90 27.63 5.86 -33.46
CA ARG A 90 27.61 5.36 -34.85
C ARG A 90 26.50 6.11 -35.58
N SER A 91 26.57 6.55 -36.83
CA SER A 91 27.62 6.83 -37.82
C SER A 91 26.88 7.16 -39.11
N VAL A 92 27.09 8.32 -39.77
CA VAL A 92 26.85 8.50 -41.23
C VAL A 92 27.78 9.57 -41.81
N GLU A 93 28.39 9.24 -42.95
CA GLU A 93 29.39 9.96 -43.75
C GLU A 93 28.83 11.15 -44.57
N PHE A 94 29.61 12.23 -44.76
CA PHE A 94 30.31 12.58 -46.03
C PHE A 94 30.79 14.06 -46.15
N TYR A 95 32.02 14.18 -46.67
CA TYR A 95 32.71 15.25 -47.43
C TYR A 95 32.76 16.74 -47.01
N SER A 96 34.02 17.13 -46.72
CA SER A 96 34.82 18.21 -47.34
C SER A 96 34.58 19.71 -47.07
N SER A 97 35.68 20.32 -46.59
CA SER A 97 36.27 21.62 -46.97
C SER A 97 35.68 22.92 -46.42
N GLY A 98 36.59 23.83 -46.02
CA GLY A 98 36.36 25.26 -46.15
C GLY A 98 36.44 26.12 -44.88
N SER A 99 37.66 26.56 -44.55
CA SER A 99 38.03 27.94 -44.17
C SER A 99 37.09 28.86 -43.36
N SER A 100 37.70 29.41 -42.31
CA SER A 100 37.78 30.85 -41.97
C SER A 100 36.86 31.48 -40.90
N SER A 101 37.58 32.01 -39.90
CA SER A 101 37.44 33.35 -39.29
C SER A 101 36.37 33.63 -38.22
N LYS A 102 36.91 33.82 -37.00
CA LYS A 102 36.73 34.97 -36.08
C LYS A 102 35.31 35.50 -35.86
N SER A 103 34.84 35.45 -34.62
CA SER A 103 34.69 36.66 -33.78
C SER A 103 34.30 36.32 -32.33
N LYS A 104 34.58 37.28 -31.44
CA LYS A 104 34.64 37.21 -29.97
C LYS A 104 33.26 37.30 -29.30
N SER A 105 33.11 36.68 -28.12
CA SER A 105 32.34 37.22 -26.98
C SER A 105 32.76 36.55 -25.64
N PRO A 106 32.49 37.15 -24.47
CA PRO A 106 33.35 37.17 -23.26
C PRO A 106 33.04 36.08 -22.21
N PRO A 107 33.88 35.93 -21.16
CA PRO A 107 33.61 35.00 -20.07
C PRO A 107 32.63 35.62 -19.06
N PHE A 108 31.51 34.93 -18.81
CA PHE A 108 30.64 35.21 -17.66
C PHE A 108 30.91 34.16 -16.58
N TYR A 109 31.68 34.56 -15.56
CA TYR A 109 31.63 33.98 -14.22
C TYR A 109 30.42 34.55 -13.48
N PRO A 110 29.58 33.74 -12.82
CA PRO A 110 28.73 34.22 -11.74
C PRO A 110 29.51 34.20 -10.42
N GLN A 111 29.80 35.39 -9.88
CA GLN A 111 30.22 35.63 -8.50
C GLN A 111 29.10 35.21 -7.54
N ARG A 112 29.39 34.31 -6.58
CA ARG A 112 28.55 34.11 -5.40
C ARG A 112 28.64 35.34 -4.50
N VAL A 113 27.50 36.00 -4.28
CA VAL A 113 27.34 37.09 -3.31
C VAL A 113 27.22 36.51 -1.91
N SER A 114 28.10 36.93 -1.00
CA SER A 114 28.03 36.60 0.42
C SER A 114 27.01 37.48 1.15
N LEU A 115 26.09 36.89 1.89
CA LEU A 115 25.20 37.61 2.81
C LEU A 115 25.95 37.93 4.11
N LYS A 116 26.41 39.18 4.24
CA LYS A 116 26.81 39.77 5.52
C LYS A 116 25.65 40.55 6.13
N ILE A 117 25.38 40.16 7.37
CA ILE A 117 24.64 40.83 8.44
C ILE A 117 24.79 42.36 8.42
N LEU A 118 23.67 43.07 8.52
CA LEU A 118 23.62 44.47 8.95
C LEU A 118 22.64 44.61 10.13
N ARG A 119 23.23 45.02 11.25
CA ARG A 119 22.62 45.31 12.54
C ARG A 119 22.62 46.83 12.71
N ASN A 120 21.51 47.44 13.15
CA ASN A 120 21.41 48.66 13.97
C ASN A 120 19.92 49.06 14.08
N GLN A 121 19.36 49.51 15.21
CA GLN A 121 19.91 50.36 16.27
C GLN A 121 19.19 50.15 17.61
N LYS A 122 19.93 50.33 18.72
CA LYS A 122 19.45 50.38 20.12
C LYS A 122 18.77 51.73 20.43
N SER A 123 17.85 51.74 21.39
CA SER A 123 17.85 52.77 22.43
C SER A 123 17.70 52.14 23.82
N SER A 124 18.40 52.76 24.77
CA SER A 124 18.80 52.29 26.08
C SER A 124 17.88 52.76 27.20
N ARG A 125 17.80 52.00 28.29
CA ARG A 125 17.95 52.58 29.65
C ARG A 125 18.46 51.54 30.65
N THR A 126 19.39 52.04 31.44
CA THR A 126 20.30 51.44 32.41
C THR A 126 19.67 51.41 33.81
N LEU A 127 19.99 50.38 34.62
CA LEU A 127 20.56 50.45 35.99
C LEU A 127 20.10 49.33 36.95
N SER A 128 21.12 48.62 37.45
CA SER A 128 21.36 48.15 38.83
C SER A 128 20.34 47.27 39.59
N ALA A 129 20.84 46.07 39.91
CA ALA A 129 20.95 45.45 41.25
C ALA A 129 19.76 45.51 42.22
N ILE A 130 19.36 44.34 42.74
CA ILE A 130 19.56 43.92 44.14
C ILE A 130 19.06 42.46 44.33
N SER A 131 19.85 41.74 45.10
CA SER A 131 19.74 40.38 45.65
C SER A 131 18.47 40.06 46.45
N ALA A 132 18.03 38.79 46.43
CA ALA A 132 17.52 38.07 47.60
C ALA A 132 17.42 36.53 47.36
N ASN A 133 18.49 35.80 47.68
CA ASN A 133 18.55 34.75 48.72
C ASN A 133 17.23 34.02 49.14
N LEU A 134 17.14 32.69 48.96
CA LEU A 134 17.22 31.65 50.02
C LEU A 134 16.61 30.28 49.63
N ASN A 135 17.45 29.24 49.83
CA ASN A 135 17.20 27.93 50.45
C ASN A 135 16.34 26.82 49.79
N SER A 136 17.07 25.79 49.33
CA SER A 136 17.17 24.40 49.84
C SER A 136 16.02 23.75 50.64
N GLY A 137 15.73 22.49 50.29
CA GLY A 137 15.15 21.44 51.14
C GLY A 137 14.56 20.31 50.27
N SER A 138 15.29 19.24 49.97
CA SER A 138 15.44 17.98 50.75
C SER A 138 14.22 17.04 50.70
N GLU A 139 14.52 15.79 50.36
CA GLU A 139 13.72 14.57 50.31
C GLU A 139 12.81 14.34 51.54
N LEU A 140 11.66 13.68 51.34
CA LEU A 140 11.32 12.39 51.97
C LEU A 140 9.90 11.91 51.63
N GLU A 141 9.80 10.59 51.68
CA GLU A 141 8.69 9.67 51.42
C GLU A 141 7.40 9.94 52.23
N SER A 142 6.25 9.47 51.72
CA SER A 142 5.46 8.38 52.35
C SER A 142 4.03 8.27 51.79
N SER A 143 3.61 7.01 51.51
CA SER A 143 2.32 6.31 51.77
C SER A 143 0.99 7.09 51.62
N SER A 144 -0.12 6.54 51.11
CA SER A 144 -0.59 5.15 50.97
C SER A 144 -2.01 5.18 50.34
N GLU A 145 -2.37 4.07 49.66
CA GLU A 145 -3.71 3.47 49.54
C GLU A 145 -4.83 4.30 48.85
N ASP A 146 -5.52 3.79 47.82
CA ASP A 146 -6.41 2.65 47.94
C ASP A 146 -6.63 1.83 46.66
N ASN A 147 -6.97 0.57 46.91
CA ASN A 147 -7.23 -0.55 46.02
C ASN A 147 -8.49 -0.36 45.14
N LEU A 148 -8.49 -0.95 43.93
CA LEU A 148 -9.38 -2.07 43.61
C LEU A 148 -9.07 -2.67 42.22
N SER A 149 -9.35 -3.96 42.17
CA SER A 149 -8.79 -5.00 41.32
C SER A 149 -9.52 -5.25 39.99
N ASN A 150 -8.73 -5.84 39.09
CA ASN A 150 -9.05 -6.51 37.84
C ASN A 150 -10.06 -7.67 37.91
N SER A 151 -10.44 -8.09 36.70
CA SER A 151 -10.82 -9.45 36.23
C SER A 151 -12.32 -9.80 36.33
N SER A 152 -12.94 -10.63 35.48
CA SER A 152 -12.67 -11.28 34.17
C SER A 152 -13.86 -12.22 33.93
N SER A 153 -14.13 -12.65 32.69
CA SER A 153 -14.47 -14.04 32.28
C SER A 153 -15.53 -14.16 31.19
N GLU A 154 -15.23 -15.09 30.27
CA GLU A 154 -16.06 -15.65 29.20
C GLU A 154 -17.01 -16.74 29.72
N SER A 155 -18.11 -17.02 29.02
CA SER A 155 -18.58 -18.39 28.73
C SER A 155 -19.86 -18.44 27.86
N GLU A 156 -19.93 -19.51 27.06
CA GLU A 156 -20.94 -19.89 26.06
C GLU A 156 -22.27 -20.43 26.65
N GLY A 157 -23.33 -20.50 25.83
CA GLY A 157 -24.51 -21.35 26.09
C GLY A 157 -25.78 -20.98 25.32
N GLU A 158 -26.23 -21.88 24.45
CA GLU A 158 -27.41 -21.79 23.55
C GLU A 158 -28.80 -21.90 24.23
N THR A 159 -29.83 -21.51 23.45
CA THR A 159 -31.26 -21.95 23.42
C THR A 159 -32.40 -21.02 23.91
N GLN A 160 -33.08 -20.42 22.91
CA GLN A 160 -34.53 -20.17 22.70
C GLN A 160 -35.51 -20.02 23.90
N LYS A 161 -36.15 -18.84 24.06
CA LYS A 161 -37.53 -18.50 23.62
C LYS A 161 -38.05 -17.14 24.14
N LYS A 162 -38.45 -16.30 23.17
CA LYS A 162 -39.58 -15.33 23.12
C LYS A 162 -39.78 -14.22 24.18
N ASN A 163 -39.77 -13.00 23.61
CA ASN A 163 -40.67 -11.85 23.80
C ASN A 163 -40.38 -10.81 24.90
N ARG A 164 -39.80 -9.66 24.51
CA ARG A 164 -40.51 -8.35 24.35
C ARG A 164 -39.56 -7.22 23.87
N LYS A 165 -39.99 -6.56 22.77
CA LYS A 165 -39.69 -5.24 22.15
C LYS A 165 -38.56 -4.37 22.77
N MET A 166 -37.48 -4.00 22.04
CA MET A 166 -37.30 -3.04 20.91
C MET A 166 -37.49 -1.55 21.23
N ALA A 167 -36.40 -0.77 21.12
CA ALA A 167 -36.35 0.56 20.49
C ALA A 167 -34.90 0.90 20.06
N LEU A 168 -34.68 0.90 18.75
CA LEU A 168 -33.57 1.53 18.01
C LEU A 168 -34.02 2.94 17.61
N PHE A 169 -33.10 3.91 17.61
CA PHE A 169 -33.30 5.20 16.94
C PHE A 169 -32.48 5.21 15.65
N GLU A 170 -33.19 5.12 14.52
CA GLU A 170 -32.73 5.52 13.19
C GLU A 170 -33.07 6.99 12.92
N PRO A 171 -32.30 7.67 12.04
CA PRO A 171 -32.66 8.96 11.48
C PRO A 171 -33.26 8.80 10.08
N ARG A 172 -34.34 9.51 9.77
CA ARG A 172 -34.59 10.15 8.46
C ARG A 172 -35.90 10.94 8.46
N ARG A 173 -35.80 12.16 7.95
CA ARG A 173 -36.90 13.06 7.57
C ARG A 173 -37.43 12.67 6.19
N SER A 174 -38.74 12.79 6.01
CA SER A 174 -39.41 13.08 4.74
C SER A 174 -39.94 14.52 4.76
N GLN A 175 -39.73 15.25 3.65
CA GLN A 175 -40.69 16.10 2.89
C GLN A 175 -42.03 16.51 3.58
N ILE A 176 -42.63 17.70 3.45
CA ILE A 176 -42.74 18.65 2.30
C ILE A 176 -43.43 19.98 2.74
N GLN A 177 -43.10 21.09 2.05
CA GLN A 177 -43.89 22.31 1.67
C GLN A 177 -44.56 23.24 2.73
N LYS A 178 -44.19 24.54 2.79
CA LYS A 178 -44.61 25.73 1.98
C LYS A 178 -45.96 26.37 2.44
N GLN A 179 -45.95 27.57 3.03
CA GLN A 179 -46.29 28.87 2.40
C GLN A 179 -46.55 30.05 3.39
N LYS A 180 -45.85 31.18 3.10
CA LYS A 180 -46.23 32.62 3.09
C LYS A 180 -47.10 33.28 4.21
N GLN A 181 -46.45 34.16 5.00
CA GLN A 181 -46.59 35.65 5.18
C GLN A 181 -47.98 36.36 5.05
N PRO A 182 -48.22 37.62 5.55
CA PRO A 182 -47.39 38.57 6.34
C PRO A 182 -48.10 39.46 7.45
N ILE A 183 -47.30 39.90 8.44
CA ILE A 183 -47.08 41.29 8.99
C ILE A 183 -48.08 42.04 9.95
N TYR A 184 -47.45 42.57 11.03
CA TYR A 184 -47.75 43.63 12.04
C TYR A 184 -48.76 43.39 13.18
N ALA A 185 -48.25 43.15 14.41
CA ALA A 185 -48.18 44.14 15.51
C ALA A 185 -47.80 43.49 16.87
N GLU A 186 -46.86 44.15 17.55
CA GLU A 186 -46.70 44.34 19.01
C GLU A 186 -46.79 43.19 20.05
N SER A 187 -45.74 43.21 20.90
CA SER A 187 -45.78 43.06 22.37
C SER A 187 -45.82 41.66 23.01
N SER A 188 -44.69 41.37 23.67
CA SER A 188 -44.52 40.87 25.06
C SER A 188 -45.34 39.71 25.64
N SER A 189 -44.60 38.94 26.45
CA SER A 189 -44.98 38.14 27.64
C SER A 189 -45.76 36.82 27.45
N SER A 190 -45.00 35.72 27.57
CA SER A 190 -45.06 34.71 28.67
C SER A 190 -46.34 34.60 29.52
N PRO A 191 -46.53 33.49 30.27
CA PRO A 191 -46.25 32.07 30.01
C PRO A 191 -47.43 31.20 30.52
N GLU A 192 -47.16 29.91 30.71
CA GLU A 192 -47.80 29.03 31.73
C GLU A 192 -49.15 28.38 31.35
N ARG A 193 -49.13 27.06 31.14
CA ARG A 193 -49.33 25.99 32.15
C ARG A 193 -50.83 25.71 32.35
N VAL A 194 -51.31 24.49 32.55
CA VAL A 194 -50.81 23.12 32.47
C VAL A 194 -52.04 22.25 32.80
N MET A 195 -52.07 21.01 32.31
CA MET A 195 -52.84 19.87 32.87
C MET A 195 -54.37 19.91 32.64
N ALA A 196 -55.08 18.82 32.39
CA ALA A 196 -54.75 17.40 32.39
C ALA A 196 -55.88 16.59 31.72
N ALA A 197 -55.54 15.33 31.42
CA ALA A 197 -56.39 14.13 31.45
C ALA A 197 -57.17 13.70 30.20
N ASP A 198 -56.73 12.52 29.74
CA ASP A 198 -57.50 11.32 29.40
C ASP A 198 -58.15 11.14 28.00
N SER A 199 -57.44 10.29 27.24
CA SER A 199 -57.85 9.03 26.61
C SER A 199 -59.12 8.92 25.74
N ASP A 200 -58.85 8.36 24.56
CA ASP A 200 -59.65 7.43 23.73
C ASP A 200 -60.79 7.97 22.83
N ASP A 201 -60.53 7.82 21.51
CA ASP A 201 -61.36 7.93 20.29
C ASP A 201 -62.65 7.05 20.27
N PRO A 202 -63.54 7.13 19.25
CA PRO A 202 -63.99 8.23 18.34
C PRO A 202 -65.56 8.19 18.17
N PRO A 203 -66.23 8.62 17.07
CA PRO A 203 -65.98 9.63 16.02
C PRO A 203 -67.15 10.66 15.87
N GLY A 204 -66.92 11.81 15.20
CA GLY A 204 -68.04 12.60 14.67
C GLY A 204 -67.75 14.03 14.18
N GLY A 205 -67.61 14.19 12.86
CA GLY A 205 -68.20 15.28 12.06
C GLY A 205 -67.79 16.74 12.29
N GLY A 206 -66.95 17.28 11.40
CA GLY A 206 -66.78 18.72 11.17
C GLY A 206 -66.39 19.00 9.72
N LYS A 207 -67.22 19.76 9.00
CA LYS A 207 -67.22 19.99 7.53
C LYS A 207 -66.07 20.91 7.08
N CYS A 208 -65.39 20.58 5.98
CA CYS A 208 -64.41 21.44 5.29
C CYS A 208 -65.11 22.43 4.32
N THR A 209 -64.86 23.73 4.48
CA THR A 209 -65.23 24.79 3.52
C THR A 209 -64.09 25.09 2.54
N PRO A 210 -64.36 25.39 1.24
CA PRO A 210 -63.33 25.69 0.25
C PRO A 210 -62.53 26.97 0.57
N PRO A 211 -61.22 27.03 0.21
CA PRO A 211 -60.40 28.24 0.29
C PRO A 211 -61.01 29.41 -0.49
N LYS A 212 -60.89 30.64 0.05
CA LYS A 212 -61.48 31.86 -0.53
C LYS A 212 -61.00 32.17 -1.95
N ASP A 213 -59.79 31.74 -2.31
CA ASP A 213 -59.18 31.96 -3.64
C ASP A 213 -59.75 31.04 -4.73
N PHE A 214 -60.50 29.99 -4.35
CA PHE A 214 -61.19 29.11 -5.29
C PHE A 214 -62.61 29.58 -5.60
N ILE A 215 -63.07 30.63 -4.93
CA ILE A 215 -64.43 31.14 -5.04
C ILE A 215 -64.44 32.39 -5.92
N CYS A 216 -65.31 32.39 -6.93
CA CYS A 216 -65.54 33.54 -7.78
C CYS A 216 -66.17 34.70 -6.98
N PRO A 217 -65.58 35.91 -6.99
CA PRO A 217 -66.12 37.06 -6.26
C PRO A 217 -67.50 37.55 -6.72
N ILE A 218 -67.93 37.17 -7.94
CA ILE A 218 -69.22 37.56 -8.51
C ILE A 218 -70.28 36.50 -8.20
N THR A 219 -69.97 35.22 -8.44
CA THR A 219 -70.95 34.12 -8.30
C THR A 219 -70.94 33.50 -6.91
N SER A 220 -69.90 33.74 -6.10
CA SER A 220 -69.68 33.12 -4.79
C SER A 220 -69.64 31.58 -4.82
N HIS A 221 -69.45 31.00 -6.01
CA HIS A 221 -69.26 29.57 -6.25
C HIS A 221 -67.79 29.25 -6.55
N ILE A 222 -67.39 27.99 -6.40
CA ILE A 222 -66.06 27.53 -6.80
C ILE A 222 -65.89 27.78 -8.31
N PHE A 223 -64.70 28.20 -8.75
CA PHE A 223 -64.43 28.39 -10.17
C PHE A 223 -64.48 27.05 -10.93
N ASP A 224 -65.31 27.01 -11.97
CA ASP A 224 -65.32 25.91 -12.96
C ASP A 224 -64.45 26.29 -14.17
N ASP A 225 -64.50 27.57 -14.57
CA ASP A 225 -63.69 28.12 -15.67
C ASP A 225 -63.11 29.50 -15.29
N PRO A 226 -62.06 29.53 -14.44
CA PRO A 226 -61.50 30.77 -13.93
C PRO A 226 -60.79 31.58 -15.02
N VAL A 227 -61.06 32.88 -15.12
CA VAL A 227 -60.41 33.83 -16.04
C VAL A 227 -59.82 34.99 -15.26
N THR A 228 -58.53 35.23 -15.42
CA THR A 228 -57.84 36.36 -14.77
C THR A 228 -57.78 37.55 -15.72
N LEU A 229 -58.35 38.69 -15.32
CA LEU A 229 -58.33 39.92 -16.11
C LEU A 229 -56.96 40.63 -16.02
N GLU A 230 -56.72 41.61 -16.89
CA GLU A 230 -55.52 42.48 -16.89
C GLU A 230 -55.26 43.14 -15.51
N THR A 231 -56.32 43.33 -14.72
CA THR A 231 -56.25 43.89 -13.36
C THR A 231 -55.75 42.91 -12.30
N GLY A 232 -55.42 41.67 -12.67
CA GLY A 232 -54.93 40.61 -11.77
C GLY A 232 -56.02 39.85 -11.02
N GLN A 233 -57.29 40.25 -11.13
CA GLN A 233 -58.41 39.59 -10.45
C GLN A 233 -59.02 38.47 -11.29
N THR A 234 -59.33 37.34 -10.65
CA THR A 234 -59.90 36.14 -11.30
C THR A 234 -61.41 36.07 -11.10
N TYR A 235 -62.13 35.75 -12.17
CA TYR A 235 -63.58 35.65 -12.21
C TYR A 235 -64.01 34.40 -13.00
N GLU A 236 -65.20 33.89 -12.72
CA GLU A 236 -65.81 32.83 -13.52
C GLU A 236 -66.13 33.38 -14.92
N ARG A 237 -65.73 32.67 -15.99
CA ARG A 237 -65.84 33.17 -17.37
C ARG A 237 -67.23 33.69 -17.70
N LYS A 238 -68.27 32.91 -17.39
CA LYS A 238 -69.66 33.28 -17.67
C LYS A 238 -70.08 34.57 -16.95
N ALA A 239 -69.66 34.72 -15.70
CA ALA A 239 -70.04 35.85 -14.86
C ALA A 239 -69.38 37.17 -15.30
N ILE A 240 -68.11 37.11 -15.70
CA ILE A 240 -67.41 38.30 -16.19
C ILE A 240 -67.80 38.64 -17.63
N GLN A 241 -68.16 37.64 -18.46
CA GLN A 241 -68.73 37.89 -19.79
C GLN A 241 -70.06 38.63 -19.67
N GLU A 242 -70.97 38.18 -18.82
CA GLU A 242 -72.24 38.89 -18.56
C GLU A 242 -72.02 40.30 -18.01
N TRP A 243 -70.99 40.50 -17.18
CA TRP A 243 -70.65 41.83 -16.66
C TRP A 243 -70.24 42.80 -17.78
N ILE A 244 -69.46 42.32 -18.75
CA ILE A 244 -69.02 43.10 -19.92
C ILE A 244 -70.19 43.31 -20.90
N ASP A 245 -71.01 42.29 -21.13
CA ASP A 245 -72.16 42.33 -22.05
C ASP A 245 -73.26 43.30 -21.58
N ARG A 246 -73.35 43.57 -20.27
CA ARG A 246 -74.21 44.63 -19.70
C ARG A 246 -73.68 46.05 -19.91
N GLY A 247 -72.59 46.22 -20.66
CA GLY A 247 -72.00 47.51 -21.03
C GLY A 247 -70.99 48.07 -20.02
N ASN A 248 -70.55 47.28 -19.03
CA ASN A 248 -69.55 47.73 -18.06
C ASN A 248 -68.13 47.55 -18.62
N SER A 249 -67.40 48.66 -18.77
CA SER A 249 -66.00 48.63 -19.25
C SER A 249 -64.97 48.69 -18.11
N THR A 250 -65.36 48.33 -16.88
CA THR A 250 -64.52 48.39 -15.69
C THR A 250 -64.53 47.07 -14.93
N CYS A 251 -63.42 46.75 -14.27
CA CYS A 251 -63.31 45.56 -13.43
C CYS A 251 -64.25 45.67 -12.20
N PRO A 252 -65.07 44.65 -11.88
CA PRO A 252 -66.06 44.69 -10.80
C PRO A 252 -65.50 45.09 -9.42
N ILE A 253 -64.31 44.59 -9.07
CA ILE A 253 -63.71 44.81 -7.75
C ILE A 253 -62.76 46.01 -7.76
N THR A 254 -61.83 46.07 -8.71
CA THR A 254 -60.77 47.09 -8.72
C THR A 254 -61.22 48.41 -9.34
N ARG A 255 -62.38 48.43 -10.02
CA ARG A 255 -62.96 49.58 -10.74
C ARG A 255 -62.06 50.19 -11.82
N GLN A 256 -60.94 49.55 -12.15
CA GLN A 256 -60.03 49.96 -13.23
C GLN A 256 -60.69 49.70 -14.59
N LYS A 257 -60.44 50.59 -15.56
CA LYS A 257 -60.97 50.48 -16.92
C LYS A 257 -60.24 49.35 -17.67
N LEU A 258 -60.99 48.43 -18.27
CA LEU A 258 -60.44 47.32 -19.04
C LEU A 258 -60.05 47.82 -20.44
N HIS A 259 -58.85 47.50 -20.91
CA HIS A 259 -58.34 47.96 -22.21
C HIS A 259 -58.87 47.12 -23.38
N SER A 260 -59.28 45.88 -23.12
CA SER A 260 -59.92 44.97 -24.07
C SER A 260 -61.20 44.37 -23.48
N THR A 261 -62.25 44.23 -24.30
CA THR A 261 -63.49 43.51 -23.97
C THR A 261 -63.41 42.02 -24.29
N GLN A 262 -62.30 41.54 -24.87
CA GLN A 262 -62.06 40.11 -25.09
C GLN A 262 -61.49 39.47 -23.83
N LEU A 263 -62.17 38.43 -23.33
CA LEU A 263 -61.74 37.70 -22.14
C LEU A 263 -60.49 36.85 -22.41
N PRO A 264 -59.49 36.86 -21.51
CA PRO A 264 -58.36 35.94 -21.56
C PRO A 264 -58.76 34.45 -21.49
N LYS A 265 -57.80 33.59 -21.82
CA LYS A 265 -57.95 32.14 -21.63
C LYS A 265 -58.09 31.78 -20.15
N THR A 266 -58.62 30.59 -19.93
CA THR A 266 -58.81 30.04 -18.59
C THR A 266 -57.47 29.91 -17.88
N ASN A 267 -57.44 30.26 -16.61
CA ASN A 267 -56.29 30.07 -15.74
C ASN A 267 -56.17 28.58 -15.40
N TYR A 268 -55.51 27.83 -16.29
CA TYR A 268 -55.32 26.38 -16.16
C TYR A 268 -54.55 25.99 -14.90
N VAL A 269 -53.69 26.88 -14.38
CA VAL A 269 -53.00 26.67 -13.09
C VAL A 269 -54.02 26.64 -11.96
N LEU A 270 -54.92 27.63 -11.89
CA LEU A 270 -55.97 27.65 -10.87
C LEU A 270 -56.97 26.50 -11.07
N LYS A 271 -57.33 26.19 -12.31
CA LYS A 271 -58.21 25.05 -12.64
C LYS A 271 -57.61 23.71 -12.21
N ARG A 272 -56.30 23.49 -12.41
CA ARG A 272 -55.59 22.29 -11.95
C ARG A 272 -55.46 22.23 -10.43
N LEU A 273 -55.27 23.38 -9.76
CA LEU A 273 -55.25 23.47 -8.30
C LEU A 273 -56.62 23.16 -7.69
N ILE A 274 -57.71 23.62 -8.32
CA ILE A 274 -59.09 23.31 -7.92
C ILE A 274 -59.39 21.83 -8.15
N ALA A 275 -59.01 21.27 -9.30
CA ALA A 275 -59.16 19.83 -9.59
C ALA A 275 -58.41 18.96 -8.57
N SER A 276 -57.16 19.32 -8.24
CA SER A 276 -56.38 18.62 -7.22
C SER A 276 -56.99 18.76 -5.81
N TRP A 277 -57.59 19.90 -5.48
CA TRP A 277 -58.32 20.10 -4.22
C TRP A 277 -59.64 19.31 -4.17
N GLN A 278 -60.34 19.19 -5.30
CA GLN A 278 -61.57 18.39 -5.46
C GLN A 278 -61.28 16.89 -5.34
N GLU A 279 -60.17 16.40 -5.91
CA GLU A 279 -59.71 15.02 -5.76
C GLU A 279 -59.39 14.67 -4.30
N GLN A 280 -58.85 15.63 -3.54
CA GLN A 280 -58.56 15.47 -2.11
C GLN A 280 -59.81 15.57 -1.21
N ASN A 281 -60.94 16.06 -1.74
CA ASN A 281 -62.21 16.21 -1.00
C ASN A 281 -63.40 15.64 -1.80
N PRO A 282 -63.53 14.31 -1.93
CA PRO A 282 -64.47 13.64 -2.84
C PRO A 282 -65.98 13.72 -2.45
N GLY A 283 -66.38 14.68 -1.61
CA GLY A 283 -67.75 14.84 -1.11
C GLY A 283 -68.63 15.87 -1.85
N PHE A 284 -68.14 16.46 -2.94
CA PHE A 284 -68.84 17.55 -3.66
C PHE A 284 -68.83 17.31 -5.18
N ILE A 285 -69.68 16.42 -5.72
CA ILE A 285 -70.00 16.38 -7.16
C ILE A 285 -71.47 16.00 -7.41
N SER A 286 -72.18 16.84 -8.18
CA SER A 286 -73.04 16.55 -9.36
C SER A 286 -73.85 17.84 -9.68
N ILE A 287 -74.26 18.25 -10.89
CA ILE A 287 -74.96 17.56 -12.01
C ILE A 287 -74.77 18.49 -13.25
N HIS A 288 -74.42 18.11 -14.50
CA HIS A 288 -75.12 17.30 -15.50
C HIS A 288 -74.21 17.08 -16.74
N SER A 289 -74.33 15.91 -17.37
CA SER A 289 -73.96 15.62 -18.77
C SER A 289 -75.21 15.11 -19.49
N ASP A 290 -75.37 15.41 -20.78
CA ASP A 290 -75.99 14.48 -21.74
C ASP A 290 -75.46 14.75 -23.16
N ASN A 291 -75.07 13.64 -23.80
CA ASN A 291 -74.54 13.43 -25.16
C ASN A 291 -75.70 13.36 -26.20
N PRO A 292 -75.53 13.18 -27.55
CA PRO A 292 -74.58 12.25 -28.20
C PRO A 292 -74.02 12.61 -29.62
N ASP A 293 -73.07 11.76 -30.07
CA ASP A 293 -72.44 11.60 -31.41
C ASP A 293 -73.44 11.18 -32.54
N PRO A 294 -73.08 10.76 -33.80
CA PRO A 294 -71.77 10.59 -34.48
C PRO A 294 -71.72 10.94 -36.00
N GLU A 295 -70.56 10.65 -36.63
CA GLU A 295 -70.36 10.01 -37.97
C GLU A 295 -69.55 10.73 -39.10
N THR A 296 -68.58 9.94 -39.61
CA THR A 296 -68.13 9.73 -41.01
C THR A 296 -67.09 10.64 -41.72
N ASP A 297 -65.92 10.01 -41.98
CA ASP A 297 -64.99 10.20 -43.13
C ASP A 297 -65.74 10.02 -44.50
N PRO A 298 -65.26 10.45 -45.71
CA PRO A 298 -63.89 10.13 -46.19
C PRO A 298 -63.25 10.92 -47.40
N ILE A 299 -61.96 10.60 -47.70
CA ILE A 299 -61.36 10.29 -49.04
C ILE A 299 -60.83 11.37 -50.07
N PHE A 300 -59.59 11.08 -50.56
CA PHE A 300 -58.92 11.23 -51.90
C PHE A 300 -58.05 12.43 -52.39
N ASN A 301 -56.73 12.13 -52.53
CA ASN A 301 -55.80 12.18 -53.69
C ASN A 301 -55.18 13.44 -54.35
N SER A 302 -53.83 13.36 -54.48
CA SER A 302 -52.90 13.73 -55.60
C SER A 302 -52.86 15.20 -56.11
N THR A 303 -51.74 15.86 -56.43
CA THR A 303 -50.62 15.48 -57.34
C THR A 303 -49.52 16.58 -57.31
N LEU A 304 -48.26 16.24 -57.58
CA LEU A 304 -47.09 17.12 -57.91
C LEU A 304 -47.23 17.76 -59.33
N PRO A 305 -46.22 18.45 -59.94
CA PRO A 305 -45.22 19.47 -59.51
C PRO A 305 -45.08 20.65 -60.52
N VAL A 306 -44.41 21.79 -60.20
CA VAL A 306 -43.77 22.69 -61.21
C VAL A 306 -42.63 23.55 -60.59
N LEU A 307 -41.47 23.59 -61.26
CA LEU A 307 -40.34 24.56 -61.15
C LEU A 307 -40.62 25.83 -61.98
N PRO A 308 -40.09 27.03 -61.65
CA PRO A 308 -39.16 27.63 -62.61
C PRO A 308 -38.05 28.58 -62.08
N SER A 309 -36.91 28.49 -62.76
CA SER A 309 -35.94 29.50 -63.26
C SER A 309 -35.73 30.89 -62.62
N THR A 310 -34.45 31.21 -62.53
CA THR A 310 -33.71 32.46 -62.27
C THR A 310 -34.01 33.65 -63.19
N SER A 311 -34.09 34.88 -62.66
CA SER A 311 -33.42 36.14 -63.13
C SER A 311 -33.73 37.33 -62.16
N PRO A 312 -33.02 38.49 -62.22
CA PRO A 312 -32.56 39.23 -61.04
C PRO A 312 -33.38 40.48 -60.68
N ASN A 313 -33.77 40.60 -59.41
CA ASN A 313 -34.18 41.86 -58.75
C ASN A 313 -33.95 41.72 -57.24
N SER A 314 -32.68 41.76 -56.82
CA SER A 314 -32.21 41.20 -55.55
C SER A 314 -31.92 42.23 -54.44
N VAL A 315 -32.54 43.42 -54.39
CA VAL A 315 -32.23 44.40 -53.33
C VAL A 315 -33.44 45.06 -52.63
N ILE A 316 -34.69 44.87 -53.08
CA ILE A 316 -35.88 45.48 -52.43
C ILE A 316 -36.87 44.43 -51.87
N ILE A 317 -36.69 43.15 -52.18
CA ILE A 317 -37.57 42.07 -51.70
C ILE A 317 -37.16 41.54 -50.31
N SER A 318 -35.92 41.75 -49.86
CA SER A 318 -35.40 41.20 -48.61
C SER A 318 -36.10 41.72 -47.34
N GLN A 319 -36.54 42.99 -47.32
CA GLN A 319 -37.20 43.58 -46.14
C GLN A 319 -38.65 43.08 -45.99
N ALA A 320 -39.40 42.99 -47.09
CA ALA A 320 -40.79 42.50 -47.08
C ALA A 320 -40.90 40.99 -46.80
N THR A 321 -39.89 40.21 -47.21
CA THR A 321 -39.79 38.79 -46.84
C THR A 321 -39.48 38.59 -45.35
N MET A 322 -38.73 39.50 -44.71
CA MET A 322 -38.42 39.42 -43.28
C MET A 322 -39.63 39.76 -42.39
N ASP A 323 -40.46 40.73 -42.77
CA ASP A 323 -41.69 41.06 -42.03
C ASP A 323 -42.75 39.95 -42.15
N GLY A 324 -42.82 39.29 -43.32
CA GLY A 324 -43.68 38.13 -43.55
C GLY A 324 -43.29 36.91 -42.69
N THR A 325 -42.00 36.60 -42.60
CA THR A 325 -41.51 35.47 -41.79
C THR A 325 -41.65 35.73 -40.28
N ILE A 326 -41.48 36.97 -39.80
CA ILE A 326 -41.74 37.33 -38.40
C ILE A 326 -43.23 37.20 -38.07
N CYS A 327 -44.14 37.52 -38.99
CA CYS A 327 -45.58 37.30 -38.81
C CYS A 327 -45.91 35.81 -38.72
N GLU A 328 -45.29 34.96 -39.54
CA GLU A 328 -45.43 33.50 -39.45
C GLU A 328 -44.89 32.93 -38.14
N LEU A 329 -43.75 33.44 -37.65
CA LEU A 329 -43.19 33.07 -36.35
C LEU A 329 -44.12 33.48 -35.21
N ARG A 330 -44.67 34.70 -35.23
CA ARG A 330 -45.67 35.15 -34.24
C ARG A 330 -46.91 34.28 -34.25
N LEU A 331 -47.35 33.84 -35.42
CA LEU A 331 -48.49 32.94 -35.58
C LEU A 331 -48.17 31.53 -35.04
N ALA A 332 -46.95 31.03 -35.24
CA ALA A 332 -46.49 29.78 -34.63
C ALA A 332 -46.40 29.88 -33.10
N ILE A 333 -45.85 30.97 -32.55
CA ILE A 333 -45.78 31.23 -31.10
C ILE A 333 -47.19 31.32 -30.51
N THR A 334 -48.11 32.01 -31.20
CA THR A 334 -49.51 32.10 -30.78
C THR A 334 -50.16 30.72 -30.76
N LYS A 335 -49.92 29.88 -31.77
CA LYS A 335 -50.42 28.49 -31.79
C LYS A 335 -49.83 27.64 -30.67
N LEU A 336 -48.53 27.78 -30.36
CA LEU A 336 -47.90 27.09 -29.24
C LEU A 336 -48.53 27.49 -27.90
N CYS A 337 -48.80 28.78 -27.67
CA CYS A 337 -49.31 29.28 -26.38
C CYS A 337 -50.84 29.21 -26.26
N MET A 338 -51.56 29.12 -27.38
CA MET A 338 -53.01 29.32 -27.45
C MET A 338 -53.79 28.22 -28.17
N SER A 339 -53.18 27.20 -28.77
CA SER A 339 -53.96 26.08 -29.33
C SER A 339 -54.35 25.08 -28.23
N GLU A 340 -55.55 24.53 -28.33
CA GLU A 340 -56.04 23.43 -27.49
C GLU A 340 -55.76 22.06 -28.14
N ILE A 341 -55.30 22.06 -29.39
CA ILE A 341 -55.01 20.85 -30.17
C ILE A 341 -53.51 20.58 -30.11
N LEU A 342 -53.10 19.52 -29.39
CA LEU A 342 -51.70 19.12 -29.24
C LEU A 342 -50.96 19.08 -30.60
N ARG A 343 -51.58 18.48 -31.62
CA ARG A 343 -51.02 18.34 -32.97
C ARG A 343 -50.69 19.67 -33.67
N GLU A 344 -51.41 20.75 -33.34
CA GLU A 344 -51.12 22.08 -33.88
C GLU A 344 -49.92 22.72 -33.18
N SER A 345 -49.84 22.53 -31.86
CA SER A 345 -48.71 22.98 -31.04
C SER A 345 -47.43 22.21 -31.40
N GLU A 346 -47.50 20.90 -31.64
CA GLU A 346 -46.39 20.07 -32.14
C GLU A 346 -45.87 20.58 -33.49
N LYS A 347 -46.78 20.89 -34.44
CA LYS A 347 -46.41 21.51 -35.72
C LYS A 347 -45.85 22.93 -35.55
N ALA A 348 -46.27 23.66 -34.52
CA ALA A 348 -45.74 24.97 -34.22
C ALA A 348 -44.29 24.87 -33.73
N VAL A 349 -43.95 23.91 -32.88
CA VAL A 349 -42.57 23.66 -32.43
C VAL A 349 -41.63 23.38 -33.62
N LEU A 350 -42.01 22.47 -34.52
CA LEU A 350 -41.19 22.15 -35.70
C LEU A 350 -41.03 23.35 -36.66
N ARG A 351 -42.04 24.23 -36.72
CA ARG A 351 -41.91 25.48 -37.48
C ARG A 351 -40.95 26.45 -36.80
N ILE A 352 -41.04 26.61 -35.48
CA ILE A 352 -40.14 27.47 -34.71
C ILE A 352 -38.69 26.96 -34.83
N GLU A 353 -38.47 25.64 -34.76
CA GLU A 353 -37.16 25.02 -35.01
C GLU A 353 -36.62 25.37 -36.39
N ARG A 354 -37.44 25.21 -37.44
CA ARG A 354 -37.04 25.58 -38.81
C ARG A 354 -36.65 27.05 -38.90
N PHE A 355 -37.44 27.95 -38.31
CA PHE A 355 -37.09 29.38 -38.27
C PHE A 355 -35.81 29.66 -37.49
N TRP A 356 -35.55 28.88 -36.43
CA TRP A 356 -34.32 28.98 -35.65
C TRP A 356 -33.08 28.57 -36.47
N GLN A 357 -33.18 27.56 -37.33
CA GLN A 357 -32.07 27.09 -38.18
C GLN A 357 -31.86 27.93 -39.45
N GLU A 358 -32.92 28.47 -40.06
CA GLU A 358 -32.85 29.18 -41.35
C GLU A 358 -32.48 30.67 -41.23
N MET A 359 -32.69 31.31 -40.07
CA MET A 359 -32.45 32.74 -39.87
C MET A 359 -31.15 33.01 -39.11
N ASN A 360 -30.29 33.85 -39.67
CA ASN A 360 -29.11 34.35 -38.95
C ASN A 360 -29.54 35.36 -37.88
N MET A 361 -29.83 34.86 -36.68
CA MET A 361 -29.93 35.51 -35.37
C MET A 361 -30.16 37.03 -35.32
N GLY A 362 -31.43 37.44 -35.20
CA GLY A 362 -31.84 38.76 -34.71
C GLY A 362 -32.19 38.74 -33.21
N LEU A 363 -31.71 39.72 -32.44
CA LEU A 363 -32.01 39.90 -31.00
C LEU A 363 -33.53 39.95 -30.71
N GLU A 364 -34.33 40.38 -31.69
CA GLU A 364 -35.80 40.44 -31.62
C GLU A 364 -36.47 39.05 -31.57
N ILE A 365 -35.95 38.05 -32.28
CA ILE A 365 -36.49 36.68 -32.27
C ILE A 365 -36.22 36.02 -30.92
N GLN A 366 -35.01 36.19 -30.38
CA GLN A 366 -34.61 35.69 -29.07
C GLN A 366 -35.51 36.27 -27.97
N THR A 367 -35.72 37.58 -27.95
CA THR A 367 -36.58 38.24 -26.94
C THR A 367 -38.06 37.83 -27.04
N MET A 368 -38.54 37.44 -28.23
CA MET A 368 -39.88 36.88 -28.37
C MET A 368 -40.01 35.45 -27.81
N LEU A 369 -39.00 34.60 -28.02
CA LEU A 369 -39.01 33.21 -27.61
C LEU A 369 -38.63 33.01 -26.12
N SER A 370 -37.83 33.89 -25.53
CA SER A 370 -37.50 33.88 -24.10
C SER A 370 -38.66 34.29 -23.16
N LYS A 371 -39.84 34.62 -23.70
CA LYS A 371 -40.98 34.99 -22.85
C LYS A 371 -41.45 33.78 -22.02
N PRO A 372 -41.75 33.94 -20.72
CA PRO A 372 -42.17 32.84 -19.84
C PRO A 372 -43.36 32.02 -20.37
N ALA A 373 -44.32 32.67 -21.05
CA ALA A 373 -45.47 32.00 -21.65
C ALA A 373 -45.07 31.01 -22.75
N VAL A 374 -44.06 31.36 -23.55
CA VAL A 374 -43.57 30.53 -24.67
C VAL A 374 -42.76 29.35 -24.12
N ILE A 375 -41.94 29.60 -23.10
CA ILE A 375 -41.16 28.55 -22.41
C ILE A 375 -42.10 27.54 -21.76
N ASN A 376 -43.14 27.99 -21.06
CA ASN A 376 -44.16 27.08 -20.51
C ASN A 376 -44.85 26.26 -21.60
N GLY A 377 -45.13 26.87 -22.76
CA GLY A 377 -45.66 26.14 -23.92
C GLY A 377 -44.71 25.04 -24.42
N PHE A 378 -43.40 25.28 -24.46
CA PHE A 378 -42.42 24.23 -24.78
C PHE A 378 -42.36 23.13 -23.72
N VAL A 379 -42.40 23.48 -22.43
CA VAL A 379 -42.43 22.52 -21.32
C VAL A 379 -43.68 21.63 -21.37
N GLU A 380 -44.84 22.21 -21.71
CA GLU A 380 -46.08 21.47 -21.91
C GLU A 380 -45.98 20.44 -23.05
N ILE A 381 -45.31 20.80 -24.16
CA ILE A 381 -45.06 19.86 -25.26
C ILE A 381 -44.08 18.76 -24.85
N LEU A 382 -43.05 19.10 -24.06
CA LEU A 382 -42.08 18.15 -23.55
C LEU A 382 -42.75 17.02 -22.73
N PHE A 383 -43.78 17.35 -21.95
CA PHE A 383 -44.48 16.37 -21.09
C PHE A 383 -45.64 15.64 -21.76
N ASN A 384 -46.26 16.22 -22.79
CA ASN A 384 -47.46 15.63 -23.41
C ASN A 384 -47.22 14.98 -24.78
N SER A 385 -46.15 15.34 -25.50
CA SER A 385 -45.89 14.79 -26.83
C SER A 385 -45.24 13.40 -26.78
N VAL A 386 -45.58 12.56 -27.75
CA VAL A 386 -45.00 11.21 -27.95
C VAL A 386 -44.15 11.15 -29.23
N ASP A 387 -44.17 12.19 -30.09
CA ASP A 387 -43.34 12.20 -31.31
C ASP A 387 -41.88 12.54 -30.94
N PRO A 388 -40.92 11.61 -31.14
CA PRO A 388 -39.53 11.83 -30.79
C PRO A 388 -38.89 13.01 -31.55
N ARG A 389 -39.38 13.35 -32.75
CA ARG A 389 -38.89 14.51 -33.49
C ARG A 389 -39.31 15.82 -32.84
N VAL A 390 -40.54 15.89 -32.34
CA VAL A 390 -41.06 17.09 -31.66
C VAL A 390 -40.37 17.26 -30.32
N LEU A 391 -40.21 16.18 -29.55
CA LEU A 391 -39.47 16.19 -28.29
C LEU A 391 -38.01 16.63 -28.49
N ARG A 392 -37.33 16.10 -29.51
CA ARG A 392 -35.96 16.50 -29.87
C ARG A 392 -35.86 17.97 -30.25
N ALA A 393 -36.77 18.46 -31.09
CA ALA A 393 -36.83 19.87 -31.48
C ALA A 393 -37.11 20.79 -30.28
N THR A 394 -37.96 20.35 -29.36
CA THR A 394 -38.32 21.09 -28.14
C THR A 394 -37.10 21.21 -27.21
N VAL A 395 -36.41 20.10 -26.95
CA VAL A 395 -35.17 20.08 -26.16
C VAL A 395 -34.10 20.95 -26.82
N PHE A 396 -33.92 20.85 -28.14
CA PHE A 396 -32.99 21.68 -28.89
C PHE A 396 -33.24 23.17 -28.67
N LEU A 397 -34.48 23.62 -28.89
CA LEU A 397 -34.87 25.03 -28.71
C LEU A 397 -34.68 25.50 -27.26
N LEU A 398 -35.07 24.69 -26.28
CA LEU A 398 -34.88 25.02 -24.86
C LEU A 398 -33.40 25.13 -24.47
N CYS A 399 -32.53 24.25 -24.99
CA CYS A 399 -31.09 24.31 -24.74
C CYS A 399 -30.45 25.55 -25.37
N GLU A 400 -30.82 25.85 -26.61
CA GLU A 400 -30.33 27.02 -27.33
C GLU A 400 -30.74 28.33 -26.64
N LEU A 401 -32.03 28.46 -26.29
CA LEU A 401 -32.55 29.61 -25.54
C LEU A 401 -31.92 29.72 -24.15
N GLY A 402 -31.81 28.59 -23.43
CA GLY A 402 -31.23 28.53 -22.10
C GLY A 402 -29.74 28.89 -22.05
N SER A 403 -28.97 28.53 -23.09
CA SER A 403 -27.54 28.89 -23.19
C SER A 403 -27.32 30.40 -23.37
N ARG A 404 -28.25 31.09 -24.05
CA ARG A 404 -28.15 32.52 -24.37
C ARG A 404 -28.83 33.42 -23.35
N ASP A 405 -29.86 32.93 -22.67
CA ASP A 405 -30.66 33.70 -21.72
C ASP A 405 -30.89 32.91 -20.42
N LYS A 406 -30.19 33.36 -19.36
CA LYS A 406 -30.28 32.74 -18.02
C LYS A 406 -31.68 32.81 -17.41
N THR A 407 -32.54 33.73 -17.86
CA THR A 407 -33.93 33.82 -17.36
C THR A 407 -34.76 32.60 -17.77
N VAL A 408 -34.42 31.96 -18.90
CA VAL A 408 -35.05 30.72 -19.36
C VAL A 408 -34.76 29.57 -18.38
N ILE A 409 -33.50 29.43 -17.96
CA ILE A 409 -33.10 28.42 -16.97
C ILE A 409 -33.76 28.69 -15.61
N GLN A 410 -33.87 29.96 -15.20
CA GLN A 410 -34.59 30.35 -13.98
C GLN A 410 -36.10 30.06 -14.07
N THR A 411 -36.71 30.11 -15.26
CA THR A 411 -38.12 29.72 -15.41
C THR A 411 -38.32 28.20 -15.36
N LEU A 412 -37.39 27.43 -15.93
CA LEU A 412 -37.43 25.95 -15.92
C LEU A 412 -37.17 25.36 -14.52
N THR A 413 -36.37 26.03 -13.69
CA THR A 413 -36.01 25.58 -12.33
C THR A 413 -37.02 25.96 -11.25
N ARG A 414 -38.12 26.66 -11.58
CA ARG A 414 -39.14 27.09 -10.60
C ARG A 414 -40.00 25.95 -10.06
N VAL A 415 -40.03 24.82 -10.74
CA VAL A 415 -40.86 23.67 -10.39
C VAL A 415 -39.98 22.42 -10.35
N ASP A 416 -39.69 21.91 -9.14
CA ASP A 416 -38.78 20.77 -8.94
C ASP A 416 -39.24 19.50 -9.69
N SER A 417 -40.56 19.34 -9.93
CA SER A 417 -41.11 18.21 -10.70
C SER A 417 -40.65 18.17 -12.15
N ASP A 418 -40.21 19.30 -12.71
CA ASP A 418 -39.92 19.40 -14.13
C ASP A 418 -38.55 18.78 -14.46
N VAL A 419 -37.60 18.81 -13.52
CA VAL A 419 -36.26 18.21 -13.69
C VAL A 419 -36.33 16.67 -13.67
N GLU A 420 -37.12 16.10 -12.76
CA GLU A 420 -37.36 14.64 -12.70
C GLU A 420 -37.99 14.11 -13.99
N CYS A 421 -38.93 14.85 -14.56
CA CYS A 421 -39.57 14.46 -15.81
C CYS A 421 -38.60 14.55 -17.00
N ILE A 422 -37.73 15.57 -17.07
CA ILE A 422 -36.67 15.66 -18.09
C ILE A 422 -35.71 14.47 -17.97
N VAL A 423 -35.34 14.08 -16.74
CA VAL A 423 -34.51 12.90 -16.49
C VAL A 423 -35.21 11.60 -16.89
N ALA A 424 -36.52 11.47 -16.66
CA ALA A 424 -37.28 10.32 -17.13
C ALA A 424 -37.27 10.22 -18.67
N LEU A 425 -37.42 11.34 -19.38
CA LEU A 425 -37.28 11.39 -20.85
C LEU A 425 -35.88 10.99 -21.31
N PHE A 426 -34.84 11.42 -20.59
CA PHE A 426 -33.46 11.01 -20.86
C PHE A 426 -33.27 9.50 -20.70
N LYS A 427 -33.77 8.91 -19.60
CA LYS A 427 -33.73 7.46 -19.36
C LYS A 427 -34.52 6.67 -20.42
N ASN A 428 -35.58 7.25 -20.96
CA ASN A 428 -36.39 6.66 -22.03
C ASN A 428 -35.76 6.78 -23.43
N GLY A 429 -34.55 7.32 -23.55
CA GLY A 429 -33.74 7.31 -24.79
C GLY A 429 -33.66 8.63 -25.54
N LEU A 430 -34.24 9.73 -25.03
CA LEU A 430 -34.04 11.07 -25.59
C LEU A 430 -32.68 11.63 -25.12
N LEU A 431 -31.62 11.22 -25.81
CA LEU A 431 -30.25 11.48 -25.39
C LEU A 431 -29.88 12.98 -25.34
N GLU A 432 -30.50 13.81 -26.19
CA GLU A 432 -30.29 15.27 -26.22
C GLU A 432 -30.72 15.98 -24.94
N ALA A 433 -31.64 15.38 -24.17
CA ALA A 433 -32.14 15.95 -22.91
C ALA A 433 -31.01 16.16 -21.89
N VAL A 434 -29.90 15.44 -22.00
CA VAL A 434 -28.72 15.59 -21.13
C VAL A 434 -28.14 17.01 -21.15
N VAL A 435 -28.21 17.70 -22.29
CA VAL A 435 -27.74 19.08 -22.43
C VAL A 435 -28.61 20.01 -21.60
N LEU A 436 -29.93 19.80 -21.61
CA LEU A 436 -30.86 20.58 -20.80
C LEU A 436 -30.63 20.31 -19.31
N ILE A 437 -30.42 19.06 -18.92
CA ILE A 437 -30.10 18.67 -17.52
C ILE A 437 -28.82 19.37 -17.06
N HIS A 438 -27.78 19.40 -17.89
CA HIS A 438 -26.54 20.11 -17.58
C HIS A 438 -26.76 21.62 -17.39
N LEU A 439 -27.53 22.26 -18.28
CA LEU A 439 -27.85 23.69 -18.19
C LEU A 439 -28.68 24.06 -16.94
N LEU A 440 -29.52 23.15 -16.46
CA LEU A 440 -30.31 23.33 -15.23
C LEU A 440 -29.46 23.30 -13.95
N ARG A 441 -28.21 22.80 -14.03
CA ARG A 441 -27.26 22.68 -12.91
C ARG A 441 -27.89 22.12 -11.62
N PRO A 442 -28.46 20.89 -11.66
CA PRO A 442 -28.98 20.23 -10.47
C PRO A 442 -27.88 20.04 -9.42
N SER A 443 -28.28 19.94 -8.14
CA SER A 443 -27.34 19.66 -7.05
C SER A 443 -26.75 18.25 -7.20
N THR A 444 -25.53 18.04 -6.70
CA THR A 444 -24.87 16.72 -6.70
C THR A 444 -25.71 15.64 -6.02
N ILE A 445 -26.39 15.99 -4.92
CA ILE A 445 -27.28 15.08 -4.19
C ILE A 445 -28.45 14.64 -5.08
N SER A 446 -29.09 15.59 -5.79
CA SER A 446 -30.20 15.30 -6.70
C SER A 446 -29.76 14.40 -7.86
N LEU A 447 -28.58 14.64 -8.44
CA LEU A 447 -28.04 13.79 -9.52
C LEU A 447 -27.79 12.34 -9.08
N ILE A 448 -27.37 12.13 -7.84
CA ILE A 448 -27.15 10.79 -7.28
C ILE A 448 -28.48 10.06 -7.07
N GLU A 449 -29.49 10.74 -6.49
CA GLU A 449 -30.83 10.17 -6.28
C GLU A 449 -31.52 9.80 -7.60
N MET A 450 -31.22 10.53 -8.67
CA MET A 450 -31.81 10.34 -9.98
C MET A 450 -31.29 9.13 -10.75
N ASP A 451 -30.23 8.44 -10.31
CA ASP A 451 -29.65 7.21 -10.89
C ASP A 451 -29.57 7.21 -12.43
N MET A 452 -28.71 8.06 -12.99
CA MET A 452 -28.60 8.30 -14.43
C MET A 452 -27.33 7.73 -15.07
N VAL A 453 -26.45 7.09 -14.29
CA VAL A 453 -25.09 6.73 -14.70
C VAL A 453 -25.10 5.84 -15.95
N GLU A 454 -25.95 4.81 -16.00
CA GLU A 454 -26.02 3.91 -17.16
C GLU A 454 -26.45 4.65 -18.44
N SER A 455 -27.42 5.56 -18.33
CA SER A 455 -27.91 6.36 -19.46
C SER A 455 -26.84 7.35 -19.96
N LEU A 456 -26.06 7.96 -19.05
CA LEU A 456 -24.91 8.80 -19.41
C LEU A 456 -23.84 8.00 -20.15
N LEU A 457 -23.55 6.77 -19.72
CA LEU A 457 -22.57 5.89 -20.37
C LEU A 457 -23.01 5.47 -21.78
N VAL A 458 -24.32 5.34 -22.03
CA VAL A 458 -24.85 5.10 -23.38
C VAL A 458 -24.57 6.28 -24.31
N VAL A 459 -24.74 7.52 -23.84
CA VAL A 459 -24.42 8.72 -24.62
C VAL A 459 -22.93 8.79 -24.94
N ILE A 460 -22.07 8.56 -23.94
CA ILE A 460 -20.61 8.67 -24.07
C ILE A 460 -20.05 7.68 -25.11
N LYS A 461 -20.64 6.48 -25.22
CA LYS A 461 -20.20 5.45 -26.19
C LYS A 461 -20.70 5.68 -27.61
N LYS A 462 -21.73 6.49 -27.81
CA LYS A 462 -22.36 6.67 -29.12
C LYS A 462 -21.49 7.59 -29.99
N LYS A 463 -21.20 7.17 -31.22
CA LYS A 463 -20.48 8.00 -32.20
C LYS A 463 -21.27 9.27 -32.53
N GLN A 464 -20.57 10.38 -32.76
CA GLN A 464 -21.16 11.73 -32.91
C GLN A 464 -22.04 11.92 -34.15
N ASP A 465 -21.99 11.02 -35.14
CA ASP A 465 -22.65 11.13 -36.46
C ASP A 465 -24.19 11.17 -36.47
N GLY A 466 -24.85 11.29 -35.31
CA GLY A 466 -26.31 11.26 -35.18
C GLY A 466 -26.94 12.39 -34.37
N PHE A 467 -26.16 13.32 -33.80
CA PHE A 467 -26.67 14.41 -32.97
C PHE A 467 -26.93 15.69 -33.80
N LEU A 468 -27.94 16.47 -33.40
CA LEU A 468 -28.11 17.84 -33.89
C LEU A 468 -26.93 18.70 -33.43
N GLU A 469 -26.56 19.70 -34.22
CA GLU A 469 -25.59 20.71 -33.81
C GLU A 469 -26.24 21.61 -32.76
N MET A 470 -25.88 21.40 -31.49
CA MET A 470 -26.42 22.10 -30.31
C MET A 470 -25.35 22.99 -29.68
N CYS A 471 -25.77 23.92 -28.81
CA CYS A 471 -24.91 24.80 -28.01
C CYS A 471 -23.81 24.05 -27.22
N LEU A 472 -24.10 22.81 -26.80
CA LEU A 472 -23.16 21.90 -26.18
C LEU A 472 -23.40 20.50 -26.75
N LYS A 473 -22.32 19.77 -27.07
CA LYS A 473 -22.45 18.38 -27.54
C LYS A 473 -23.03 17.52 -26.41
N PRO A 474 -23.99 16.61 -26.69
CA PRO A 474 -24.54 15.69 -25.67
C PRO A 474 -23.47 14.83 -24.98
N LYS A 475 -22.40 14.45 -25.71
CA LYS A 475 -21.23 13.74 -25.14
C LYS A 475 -20.55 14.60 -24.07
N THR A 476 -20.22 15.84 -24.38
CA THR A 476 -19.60 16.81 -23.45
C THR A 476 -20.45 17.02 -22.20
N ALA A 477 -21.76 17.27 -22.37
CA ALA A 477 -22.69 17.42 -21.26
C ALA A 477 -22.72 16.19 -20.35
N SER A 478 -22.68 14.99 -20.94
CA SER A 478 -22.67 13.73 -20.19
C SER A 478 -21.40 13.55 -19.36
N ILE A 479 -20.24 13.95 -19.89
CA ILE A 479 -18.95 13.89 -19.19
C ILE A 479 -18.91 14.89 -18.05
N LEU A 480 -19.38 16.13 -18.26
CA LEU A 480 -19.44 17.14 -17.20
C LEU A 480 -20.36 16.70 -16.05
N LEU A 481 -21.54 16.14 -16.36
CA LEU A 481 -22.46 15.62 -15.33
C LEU A 481 -21.88 14.40 -14.61
N LEU A 482 -21.25 13.47 -15.34
CA LEU A 482 -20.60 12.30 -14.73
C LEU A 482 -19.43 12.72 -13.83
N GLY A 483 -18.64 13.70 -14.25
CA GLY A 483 -17.57 14.30 -13.45
C GLY A 483 -18.10 14.96 -12.18
N GLN A 484 -19.21 15.70 -12.27
CA GLN A 484 -19.87 16.30 -11.11
C GLN A 484 -20.36 15.25 -10.10
N ILE A 485 -20.90 14.12 -10.58
CA ILE A 485 -21.33 13.01 -9.72
C ILE A 485 -20.14 12.35 -9.02
N LEU A 486 -19.06 12.09 -9.75
CA LEU A 486 -17.84 11.45 -9.22
C LEU A 486 -16.98 12.40 -8.35
N GLY A 487 -17.15 13.71 -8.48
CA GLY A 487 -16.56 14.73 -7.61
C GLY A 487 -17.24 14.88 -6.25
N SER A 488 -18.30 14.11 -5.95
CA SER A 488 -18.97 14.14 -4.66
C SER A 488 -18.10 13.58 -3.52
N SER A 489 -18.34 14.04 -2.29
CA SER A 489 -17.58 13.66 -1.09
C SER A 489 -17.91 12.27 -0.52
N GLU A 490 -18.90 11.56 -1.08
CA GLU A 490 -19.36 10.27 -0.58
C GLU A 490 -18.60 9.09 -1.22
N GLY A 491 -17.51 8.66 -0.60
CA GLY A 491 -16.58 7.66 -1.15
C GLY A 491 -17.21 6.32 -1.57
N ASN A 492 -18.24 5.83 -0.86
CA ASN A 492 -18.89 4.55 -1.18
C ASN A 492 -19.71 4.61 -2.49
N ILE A 493 -20.34 5.76 -2.77
CA ILE A 493 -21.11 5.94 -4.00
C ILE A 493 -20.15 6.12 -5.19
N VAL A 494 -19.11 6.92 -5.00
CA VAL A 494 -18.08 7.17 -6.01
C VAL A 494 -17.40 5.86 -6.46
N THR A 495 -17.02 4.99 -5.51
CA THR A 495 -16.43 3.68 -5.82
C THR A 495 -17.38 2.75 -6.58
N SER A 496 -18.66 2.73 -6.22
CA SER A 496 -19.67 1.96 -6.97
C SER A 496 -19.83 2.47 -8.41
N ILE A 497 -19.90 3.79 -8.59
CA ILE A 497 -20.07 4.41 -9.91
C ILE A 497 -18.83 4.18 -10.77
N ALA A 498 -17.63 4.35 -10.22
CA ALA A 498 -16.38 4.08 -10.94
C ALA A 498 -16.31 2.61 -11.41
N LYS A 499 -16.71 1.64 -10.58
CA LYS A 499 -16.84 0.23 -10.99
C LYS A 499 -17.83 0.03 -12.13
N THR A 500 -18.95 0.75 -12.11
CA THR A 500 -19.92 0.74 -13.22
C THR A 500 -19.30 1.29 -14.51
N VAL A 501 -18.54 2.39 -14.45
CA VAL A 501 -17.84 2.97 -15.61
C VAL A 501 -16.82 1.99 -16.20
N VAL A 502 -16.02 1.35 -15.34
CA VAL A 502 -15.00 0.35 -15.73
C VAL A 502 -15.66 -0.88 -16.35
N SER A 503 -16.66 -1.47 -15.70
CA SER A 503 -17.39 -2.65 -16.20
C SER A 503 -18.12 -2.38 -17.52
N ALA A 504 -18.60 -1.15 -17.72
CA ALA A 504 -19.21 -0.72 -18.96
C ALA A 504 -18.20 -0.56 -20.11
N LYS A 505 -16.87 -0.66 -19.91
CA LYS A 505 -15.84 -0.43 -20.94
C LYS A 505 -15.92 0.96 -21.59
N ALA A 506 -16.36 1.97 -20.84
CA ALA A 506 -16.49 3.34 -21.35
C ALA A 506 -15.16 4.13 -21.37
N ILE A 507 -14.11 3.60 -20.73
CA ILE A 507 -12.80 4.27 -20.57
C ILE A 507 -12.24 4.76 -21.90
N LYS A 508 -12.25 3.93 -22.96
CA LYS A 508 -11.73 4.33 -24.28
C LYS A 508 -12.44 5.59 -24.81
N SER A 509 -13.76 5.65 -24.69
CA SER A 509 -14.56 6.77 -25.18
C SER A 509 -14.40 8.04 -24.32
N ILE A 510 -14.06 7.89 -23.03
CA ILE A 510 -13.75 9.00 -22.13
C ILE A 510 -12.33 9.54 -22.41
N VAL A 511 -11.38 8.66 -22.75
CA VAL A 511 -10.02 9.07 -23.17
C VAL A 511 -10.06 9.95 -24.42
N GLU A 512 -10.92 9.63 -25.41
CA GLU A 512 -11.15 10.49 -26.59
C GLU A 512 -11.63 11.91 -26.24
N SER A 513 -12.18 12.12 -25.02
CA SER A 513 -12.60 13.46 -24.57
C SER A 513 -11.47 14.27 -23.93
N LEU A 514 -10.28 13.69 -23.76
CA LEU A 514 -9.07 14.45 -23.43
C LEU A 514 -8.61 15.32 -24.61
N GLU A 515 -9.00 14.97 -25.84
CA GLU A 515 -8.72 15.72 -27.07
C GLU A 515 -9.82 16.76 -27.38
N ALA A 516 -10.81 16.91 -26.51
CA ALA A 516 -11.92 17.84 -26.74
C ALA A 516 -11.43 19.30 -26.74
N GLU A 517 -12.05 20.16 -27.56
CA GLU A 517 -11.71 21.59 -27.62
C GLU A 517 -11.95 22.33 -26.29
N TRP A 518 -12.93 21.88 -25.51
CA TRP A 518 -13.36 22.55 -24.28
C TRP A 518 -12.54 22.08 -23.07
N ALA A 519 -11.87 23.02 -22.38
CA ALA A 519 -11.05 22.72 -21.21
C ALA A 519 -11.84 22.07 -20.06
N GLU A 520 -13.08 22.50 -19.82
CA GLU A 520 -13.95 21.93 -18.80
C GLU A 520 -14.25 20.44 -19.06
N GLU A 521 -14.41 20.04 -20.33
CA GLU A 521 -14.60 18.62 -20.70
C GLU A 521 -13.35 17.80 -20.38
N ARG A 522 -12.17 18.34 -20.72
CA ARG A 522 -10.89 17.67 -20.48
C ARG A 522 -10.64 17.49 -18.98
N ILE A 523 -10.87 18.51 -18.16
CA ILE A 523 -10.70 18.46 -16.71
C ILE A 523 -11.67 17.45 -16.08
N ALA A 524 -12.96 17.47 -16.48
CA ALA A 524 -13.93 16.49 -16.00
C ALA A 524 -13.55 15.06 -16.41
N ALA A 525 -13.08 14.85 -17.63
CA ALA A 525 -12.58 13.56 -18.10
C ALA A 525 -11.38 13.08 -17.27
N VAL A 526 -10.43 13.97 -16.95
CA VAL A 526 -9.29 13.69 -16.06
C VAL A 526 -9.76 13.22 -14.68
N GLY A 527 -10.71 13.93 -14.07
CA GLY A 527 -11.28 13.55 -12.76
C GLY A 527 -11.94 12.17 -12.79
N ILE A 528 -12.72 11.87 -13.83
CA ILE A 528 -13.36 10.55 -14.00
C ILE A 528 -12.32 9.44 -14.16
N LEU A 529 -11.33 9.64 -15.04
CA LEU A 529 -10.28 8.66 -15.33
C LEU A 529 -9.40 8.41 -14.09
N LEU A 530 -9.07 9.46 -13.32
CA LEU A 530 -8.35 9.34 -12.07
C LEU A 530 -9.06 8.42 -11.08
N ARG A 531 -10.38 8.61 -10.86
CA ARG A 531 -11.16 7.71 -9.98
C ARG A 531 -11.24 6.29 -10.52
N CYS A 532 -11.30 6.11 -11.84
CA CYS A 532 -11.25 4.78 -12.45
C CYS A 532 -9.90 4.08 -12.22
N MET A 533 -8.78 4.81 -12.27
CA MET A 533 -7.44 4.27 -12.02
C MET A 533 -7.23 3.89 -10.54
N GLN A 534 -7.81 4.64 -9.61
CA GLN A 534 -7.75 4.36 -8.18
C GLN A 534 -8.54 3.08 -7.82
N GLU A 535 -9.67 2.84 -8.47
CA GLU A 535 -10.50 1.64 -8.23
C GLU A 535 -10.00 0.39 -8.97
N ASP A 536 -9.65 0.50 -10.25
CA ASP A 536 -9.11 -0.60 -11.05
C ASP A 536 -7.84 -0.16 -11.77
N GLY A 537 -6.70 -0.57 -11.20
CA GLY A 537 -5.39 -0.21 -11.75
C GLY A 537 -5.11 -0.75 -13.16
N LYS A 538 -5.87 -1.74 -13.66
CA LYS A 538 -5.75 -2.23 -15.05
C LYS A 538 -6.08 -1.14 -16.07
N CYS A 539 -6.88 -0.15 -15.67
CA CYS A 539 -7.27 0.98 -16.51
C CYS A 539 -6.05 1.84 -16.91
N ARG A 540 -5.03 1.95 -16.05
CA ARG A 540 -3.85 2.80 -16.29
C ARG A 540 -3.17 2.51 -17.62
N HIS A 541 -2.95 1.22 -17.93
CA HIS A 541 -2.30 0.83 -19.17
C HIS A 541 -3.14 1.20 -20.40
N THR A 542 -4.46 1.03 -20.33
CA THR A 542 -5.37 1.41 -21.44
C THR A 542 -5.45 2.92 -21.63
N ILE A 543 -5.35 3.69 -20.54
CA ILE A 543 -5.37 5.16 -20.59
C ILE A 543 -4.04 5.67 -21.16
N ALA A 544 -2.91 5.21 -20.63
CA ALA A 544 -1.59 5.62 -21.08
C ALA A 544 -1.32 5.29 -22.56
N ASP A 545 -1.84 4.18 -23.08
CA ASP A 545 -1.69 3.77 -24.48
C ASP A 545 -2.48 4.65 -25.46
N LYS A 546 -3.54 5.32 -25.01
CA LYS A 546 -4.50 6.02 -25.89
C LYS A 546 -4.67 7.50 -25.63
N ALA A 547 -4.18 8.02 -24.52
CA ALA A 547 -4.38 9.40 -24.13
C ALA A 547 -3.34 10.31 -24.79
N GLU A 548 -3.79 11.31 -25.53
CA GLU A 548 -2.97 12.46 -25.90
C GLU A 548 -2.89 13.42 -24.69
N LEU A 549 -1.69 13.58 -24.11
CA LEU A 549 -1.50 14.34 -22.87
C LEU A 549 -1.26 15.83 -23.09
N ALA A 550 -0.84 16.25 -24.29
CA ALA A 550 -0.57 17.65 -24.61
C ALA A 550 -1.78 18.59 -24.36
N PRO A 551 -3.02 18.26 -24.79
CA PRO A 551 -4.19 19.11 -24.50
C PRO A 551 -4.54 19.21 -23.00
N VAL A 552 -4.20 18.18 -22.22
CA VAL A 552 -4.40 18.19 -20.77
C VAL A 552 -3.43 19.17 -20.11
N LEU A 553 -2.17 19.21 -20.57
CA LEU A 553 -1.18 20.18 -20.09
C LEU A 553 -1.56 21.62 -20.42
N GLU A 554 -2.15 21.89 -21.58
CA GLU A 554 -2.66 23.23 -21.92
C GLU A 554 -3.78 23.68 -20.98
N SER A 555 -4.63 22.74 -20.55
CA SER A 555 -5.75 23.01 -19.63
C SER A 555 -5.29 23.44 -18.24
N PHE A 556 -4.09 23.01 -17.83
CA PHE A 556 -3.51 23.32 -16.52
C PHE A 556 -3.38 24.84 -16.29
N MET A 557 -3.09 25.62 -17.34
CA MET A 557 -2.87 27.06 -17.22
C MET A 557 -4.15 27.83 -16.85
N GLY A 558 -5.31 27.38 -17.37
CA GLY A 558 -6.62 28.01 -17.13
C GLY A 558 -7.41 27.43 -15.96
N ALA A 559 -6.94 26.33 -15.38
CA ALA A 559 -7.62 25.62 -14.29
C ALA A 559 -7.51 26.34 -12.93
N SER A 560 -8.50 26.12 -12.06
CA SER A 560 -8.45 26.52 -10.64
C SER A 560 -7.46 25.66 -9.85
N ASP A 561 -7.06 26.09 -8.65
CA ASP A 561 -6.04 25.38 -7.86
C ASP A 561 -6.44 23.95 -7.47
N GLY A 562 -7.74 23.69 -7.28
CA GLY A 562 -8.27 22.35 -7.06
C GLY A 562 -8.17 21.46 -8.30
N GLU A 563 -8.56 21.99 -9.46
CA GLU A 563 -8.50 21.27 -10.74
C GLU A 563 -7.04 21.02 -11.18
N ARG A 564 -6.13 21.97 -10.91
CA ARG A 564 -4.68 21.79 -11.12
C ARG A 564 -4.15 20.61 -10.32
N PHE A 565 -4.56 20.47 -9.06
CA PHE A 565 -4.16 19.32 -8.26
C PHE A 565 -4.72 18.01 -8.81
N GLU A 566 -5.97 17.99 -9.28
CA GLU A 566 -6.56 16.80 -9.91
C GLU A 566 -5.78 16.37 -11.17
N ILE A 567 -5.35 17.33 -12.00
CA ILE A 567 -4.49 17.06 -13.17
C ILE A 567 -3.13 16.48 -12.74
N ILE A 568 -2.49 17.04 -11.72
CA ILE A 568 -1.20 16.54 -11.24
C ILE A 568 -1.34 15.15 -10.63
N ASN A 569 -2.42 14.91 -9.86
CA ASN A 569 -2.70 13.60 -9.29
C ASN A 569 -3.00 12.57 -10.39
N PHE A 570 -3.69 12.97 -11.46
CA PHE A 570 -3.86 12.15 -12.66
C PHE A 570 -2.52 11.76 -13.29
N PHE A 571 -1.61 12.71 -13.50
CA PHE A 571 -0.28 12.37 -14.02
C PHE A 571 0.52 11.48 -13.07
N SER A 572 0.50 11.78 -11.75
CA SER A 572 1.17 10.98 -10.72
C SER A 572 0.65 9.54 -10.66
N GLU A 573 -0.65 9.34 -10.85
CA GLU A 573 -1.26 8.01 -10.93
C GLU A 573 -0.98 7.32 -12.27
N LEU A 574 -0.97 8.06 -13.38
CA LEU A 574 -0.70 7.53 -14.72
C LEU A 574 0.72 6.97 -14.83
N VAL A 575 1.68 7.55 -14.10
CA VAL A 575 3.08 7.09 -14.08
C VAL A 575 3.32 5.89 -13.14
N LYS A 576 2.28 5.28 -12.56
CA LYS A 576 2.40 4.05 -11.74
C LYS A 576 2.14 2.79 -12.57
N LEU A 577 2.89 2.63 -13.66
CA LEU A 577 2.77 1.51 -14.63
C LEU A 577 3.71 0.36 -14.28
N ASN A 578 3.30 -0.87 -14.63
CA ASN A 578 4.11 -2.08 -14.41
C ASN A 578 5.36 -2.15 -15.32
N ARG A 579 5.24 -1.70 -16.57
CA ARG A 579 6.37 -1.62 -17.52
C ARG A 579 7.10 -0.30 -17.35
N ARG A 580 8.39 -0.37 -17.01
CA ARG A 580 9.24 0.79 -16.72
C ARG A 580 9.59 1.55 -17.99
N THR A 581 9.86 0.85 -19.09
CA THR A 581 10.18 1.48 -20.38
C THR A 581 9.03 2.36 -20.87
N PHE A 582 7.80 1.86 -20.77
CA PHE A 582 6.60 2.60 -21.14
C PHE A 582 6.34 3.78 -20.18
N ASN A 583 6.67 3.63 -18.90
CA ASN A 583 6.61 4.73 -17.94
C ASN A 583 7.51 5.91 -18.33
N GLU A 584 8.74 5.62 -18.76
CA GLU A 584 9.68 6.64 -19.21
C GLU A 584 9.20 7.36 -20.47
N GLN A 585 8.56 6.64 -21.40
CA GLN A 585 7.92 7.26 -22.57
C GLN A 585 6.82 8.26 -22.16
N VAL A 586 5.95 7.88 -21.22
CA VAL A 586 4.90 8.78 -20.69
C VAL A 586 5.52 10.00 -19.99
N LEU A 587 6.58 9.83 -19.23
CA LEU A 587 7.29 10.95 -18.59
C LEU A 587 7.92 11.89 -19.63
N HIS A 588 8.47 11.37 -20.73
CA HIS A 588 8.98 12.17 -21.84
C HIS A 588 7.85 12.97 -22.51
N ILE A 589 6.69 12.36 -22.76
CA ILE A 589 5.51 13.04 -23.29
C ILE A 589 5.11 14.22 -22.39
N ILE A 590 5.01 14.00 -21.07
CA ILE A 590 4.65 15.04 -20.10
C ILE A 590 5.68 16.19 -20.08
N LYS A 591 6.96 15.86 -20.27
CA LYS A 591 8.06 16.83 -20.25
C LYS A 591 8.13 17.67 -21.53
N ASP A 592 7.99 17.04 -22.69
CA ASP A 592 8.41 17.59 -23.98
C ASP A 592 7.23 18.07 -24.85
N GLU A 593 6.01 17.55 -24.70
CA GLU A 593 4.87 17.88 -25.57
C GLU A 593 4.02 19.09 -25.12
N GLY A 594 4.31 19.67 -23.96
CA GLY A 594 3.59 20.85 -23.47
C GLY A 594 3.90 22.12 -24.27
N ALA A 595 2.90 22.99 -24.47
CA ALA A 595 3.08 24.31 -25.10
C ALA A 595 4.06 25.23 -24.34
N PHE A 596 4.25 24.96 -23.05
CA PHE A 596 5.20 25.63 -22.16
C PHE A 596 6.04 24.59 -21.41
N SER A 597 7.16 25.02 -20.81
CA SER A 597 7.97 24.14 -19.97
C SER A 597 7.17 23.60 -18.78
N THR A 598 6.70 22.35 -18.87
CA THR A 598 5.91 21.68 -17.83
C THR A 598 6.63 21.70 -16.48
N MET A 599 7.95 21.47 -16.48
CA MET A 599 8.76 21.49 -15.26
C MET A 599 8.73 22.85 -14.56
N HIS A 600 8.79 23.96 -15.31
CA HIS A 600 8.73 25.29 -14.73
C HIS A 600 7.34 25.64 -14.21
N THR A 601 6.29 25.24 -14.93
CA THR A 601 4.91 25.40 -14.49
C THR A 601 4.64 24.64 -13.19
N LEU A 602 5.12 23.40 -13.09
CA LEU A 602 5.02 22.59 -11.87
C LEU A 602 5.80 23.20 -10.70
N LEU A 603 6.97 23.79 -10.95
CA LEU A 603 7.75 24.49 -9.92
C LEU A 603 6.99 25.70 -9.36
N ILE A 604 6.38 26.52 -10.22
CA ILE A 604 5.57 27.67 -9.79
C ILE A 604 4.36 27.18 -8.97
N TYR A 605 3.71 26.09 -9.40
CA TYR A 605 2.62 25.51 -8.65
C TYR A 605 3.07 24.96 -7.29
N LEU A 606 4.21 24.26 -7.23
CA LEU A 606 4.79 23.74 -5.98
C LEU A 606 4.98 24.83 -4.93
N GLN A 607 5.44 26.01 -5.34
CA GLN A 607 5.65 27.17 -4.45
C GLN A 607 4.35 27.78 -3.89
N THR A 608 3.21 27.49 -4.51
CA THR A 608 1.89 28.02 -4.12
C THR A 608 0.92 26.95 -3.61
N ALA A 609 1.28 25.68 -3.72
CA ALA A 609 0.45 24.54 -3.38
C ALA A 609 0.22 24.41 -1.86
N LEU A 610 -0.88 23.76 -1.49
CA LEU A 610 -1.18 23.42 -0.09
C LEU A 610 -0.25 22.29 0.40
N GLN A 611 -0.01 22.24 1.72
CA GLN A 611 0.91 21.29 2.34
C GLN A 611 0.63 19.81 1.98
N ASP A 612 -0.64 19.44 1.84
CA ASP A 612 -1.07 18.07 1.49
C ASP A 612 -0.85 17.74 0.00
N GLN A 613 -0.72 18.76 -0.84
CA GLN A 613 -0.52 18.63 -2.29
C GLN A 613 0.97 18.58 -2.66
N CYS A 614 1.81 19.30 -1.90
CA CYS A 614 3.24 19.45 -2.14
C CYS A 614 3.99 18.12 -2.38
N PRO A 615 3.77 17.03 -1.61
CA PRO A 615 4.49 15.78 -1.81
C PRO A 615 4.31 15.19 -3.22
N VAL A 616 3.08 15.17 -3.71
CA VAL A 616 2.74 14.60 -5.02
C VAL A 616 3.35 15.42 -6.15
N VAL A 617 3.28 16.75 -6.04
CA VAL A 617 3.85 17.69 -7.02
C VAL A 617 5.37 17.57 -7.05
N ALA A 618 6.03 17.56 -5.89
CA ALA A 618 7.48 17.40 -5.77
C ALA A 618 7.95 16.05 -6.32
N GLY A 619 7.22 14.97 -6.03
CA GLY A 619 7.50 13.64 -6.57
C GLY A 619 7.48 13.61 -8.10
N LEU A 620 6.44 14.18 -8.72
CA LEU A 620 6.33 14.24 -10.19
C LEU A 620 7.44 15.11 -10.80
N LEU A 621 7.71 16.30 -10.21
CA LEU A 621 8.76 17.19 -10.68
C LEU A 621 10.14 16.52 -10.64
N LEU A 622 10.42 15.77 -9.58
CA LEU A 622 11.67 15.01 -9.42
C LEU A 622 11.80 13.91 -10.48
N GLN A 623 10.72 13.17 -10.78
CA GLN A 623 10.73 12.15 -11.83
C GLN A 623 11.01 12.76 -13.23
N LEU A 624 10.45 13.93 -13.53
CA LEU A 624 10.67 14.62 -14.82
C LEU A 624 12.10 15.17 -14.96
N ASP A 625 12.70 15.67 -13.89
CA ASP A 625 14.10 16.13 -13.89
C ASP A 625 15.07 14.96 -14.16
N LEU A 626 14.80 13.80 -13.56
CA LEU A 626 15.65 12.60 -13.63
C LEU A 626 15.62 11.84 -14.96
N LEU A 627 14.78 12.27 -15.92
CA LEU A 627 14.90 11.81 -17.30
C LEU A 627 16.22 12.23 -17.96
N VAL A 628 16.87 13.29 -17.45
CA VAL A 628 18.20 13.73 -17.89
C VAL A 628 19.25 13.30 -16.87
N GLU A 629 20.49 13.06 -17.30
CA GLU A 629 21.56 12.61 -16.41
C GLU A 629 21.68 13.47 -15.12
N PRO A 630 21.74 12.84 -13.93
CA PRO A 630 21.67 13.55 -12.67
C PRO A 630 22.92 14.37 -12.31
N ARG A 631 23.93 14.43 -13.18
CA ARG A 631 25.24 15.04 -12.89
C ARG A 631 25.22 16.58 -12.86
N LYS A 632 24.19 17.20 -13.44
CA LYS A 632 24.03 18.66 -13.42
C LYS A 632 23.13 19.07 -12.27
N MET A 633 23.56 20.09 -11.54
CA MET A 633 22.77 20.74 -10.50
C MET A 633 21.50 21.34 -11.13
N SER A 634 20.34 21.02 -10.57
CA SER A 634 19.03 21.40 -11.09
C SER A 634 18.20 22.07 -10.01
N ILE A 635 17.71 23.27 -10.29
CA ILE A 635 16.85 24.03 -9.36
C ILE A 635 15.56 23.24 -9.06
N TYR A 636 15.04 22.51 -10.04
CA TYR A 636 13.82 21.70 -9.88
C TYR A 636 14.01 20.57 -8.87
N ARG A 637 15.18 19.94 -8.90
CA ARG A 637 15.53 18.84 -8.01
C ARG A 637 15.71 19.31 -6.58
N GLU A 638 16.49 20.38 -6.38
CA GLU A 638 16.74 20.94 -5.05
C GLU A 638 15.42 21.33 -4.37
N GLU A 639 14.56 22.11 -5.06
CA GLU A 639 13.29 22.54 -4.49
C GLU A 639 12.34 21.35 -4.20
N ALA A 640 12.27 20.36 -5.11
CA ALA A 640 11.45 19.18 -4.90
C ALA A 640 11.93 18.35 -3.69
N MET A 641 13.25 18.19 -3.53
CA MET A 641 13.85 17.47 -2.40
C MET A 641 13.64 18.20 -1.08
N ASP A 642 13.90 19.50 -1.04
CA ASP A 642 13.69 20.33 0.15
C ASP A 642 12.23 20.31 0.58
N THR A 643 11.31 20.36 -0.38
CA THR A 643 9.87 20.27 -0.11
C THR A 643 9.49 18.91 0.48
N LEU A 644 9.98 17.80 -0.08
CA LEU A 644 9.71 16.45 0.45
C LEU A 644 10.27 16.28 1.87
N ILE A 645 11.49 16.74 2.13
CA ILE A 645 12.14 16.68 3.44
C ILE A 645 11.39 17.56 4.44
N SER A 646 10.99 18.76 4.05
CA SER A 646 10.17 19.67 4.87
C SER A 646 8.84 19.04 5.24
N CYS A 647 8.14 18.43 4.26
CA CYS A 647 6.87 17.73 4.50
C CYS A 647 7.04 16.55 5.47
N LEU A 648 8.11 15.75 5.34
CA LEU A 648 8.39 14.64 6.26
C LEU A 648 8.66 15.10 7.70
N ARG A 649 9.36 16.21 7.88
CA ARG A 649 9.73 16.76 9.20
C ARG A 649 8.55 17.47 9.89
N ASN A 650 7.54 17.87 9.13
CA ASN A 650 6.43 18.65 9.67
C ASN A 650 5.41 17.78 10.42
N SER A 651 5.59 17.63 11.73
CA SER A 651 4.71 16.86 12.61
C SER A 651 3.28 17.40 12.73
N ASP A 652 3.06 18.67 12.36
CA ASP A 652 1.76 19.32 12.51
C ASP A 652 0.76 18.86 11.45
N PHE A 653 1.23 18.26 10.35
CA PHE A 653 0.42 17.78 9.23
C PHE A 653 0.70 16.30 8.91
N PRO A 654 0.09 15.34 9.64
CA PRO A 654 0.33 13.91 9.44
C PRO A 654 -0.02 13.40 8.04
N ALA A 655 -1.05 13.96 7.39
CA ALA A 655 -1.43 13.58 6.04
C ALA A 655 -0.32 13.90 5.01
N ALA A 656 0.25 15.10 5.08
CA ALA A 656 1.40 15.49 4.28
C ALA A 656 2.66 14.65 4.58
N GLN A 657 2.90 14.27 5.85
CA GLN A 657 4.01 13.38 6.20
C GLN A 657 3.87 12.00 5.55
N ILE A 658 2.67 11.40 5.62
CA ILE A 658 2.38 10.11 5.01
C ILE A 658 2.54 10.21 3.50
N ALA A 659 1.92 11.22 2.87
CA ALA A 659 2.02 11.44 1.43
C ALA A 659 3.48 11.62 0.97
N ALA A 660 4.33 12.31 1.74
CA ALA A 660 5.75 12.44 1.44
C ALA A 660 6.49 11.11 1.56
N ALA A 661 6.24 10.33 2.62
CA ALA A 661 6.85 9.02 2.79
C ALA A 661 6.44 8.04 1.69
N GLU A 662 5.15 8.01 1.32
CA GLU A 662 4.61 7.19 0.24
C GLU A 662 5.15 7.61 -1.13
N THR A 663 5.28 8.92 -1.36
CA THR A 663 5.88 9.44 -2.58
C THR A 663 7.32 8.91 -2.71
N ILE A 664 8.12 8.95 -1.64
CA ILE A 664 9.51 8.43 -1.66
C ILE A 664 9.54 6.92 -1.94
N VAL A 665 8.62 6.13 -1.35
CA VAL A 665 8.50 4.70 -1.69
C VAL A 665 8.16 4.51 -3.17
N SER A 666 7.24 5.31 -3.71
CA SER A 666 6.81 5.23 -5.10
C SER A 666 7.91 5.62 -6.10
N LEU A 667 8.85 6.48 -5.69
CA LEU A 667 9.97 6.91 -6.54
C LEU A 667 10.91 5.76 -6.91
N GLN A 668 10.93 4.65 -6.16
CA GLN A 668 11.64 3.42 -6.56
C GLN A 668 11.21 2.92 -7.95
N GLY A 669 9.97 3.20 -8.36
CA GLY A 669 9.51 3.01 -9.75
C GLY A 669 9.08 1.60 -10.12
N ARG A 670 8.96 0.67 -9.15
CA ARG A 670 8.42 -0.69 -9.37
C ARG A 670 6.98 -0.77 -8.90
N PHE A 671 6.05 -1.03 -9.82
CA PHE A 671 4.61 -1.07 -9.54
C PHE A 671 3.98 -2.38 -10.00
N SER A 672 2.93 -2.84 -9.30
CA SER A 672 2.10 -3.95 -9.76
C SER A 672 1.15 -3.52 -10.86
N SER A 673 0.43 -4.47 -11.48
CA SER A 673 -0.65 -4.15 -12.42
C SER A 673 -1.78 -3.34 -11.81
N SER A 674 -1.91 -3.34 -10.47
CA SER A 674 -2.85 -2.47 -9.75
C SER A 674 -2.25 -1.11 -9.38
N GLY A 675 -0.99 -0.83 -9.74
CA GLY A 675 -0.23 0.39 -9.39
C GLY A 675 0.19 0.51 -7.94
N LYS A 676 0.16 -0.59 -7.18
CA LYS A 676 0.74 -0.61 -5.82
C LYS A 676 2.25 -0.73 -5.93
N SER A 677 2.97 -0.08 -5.02
CA SER A 677 4.43 -0.18 -4.99
C SER A 677 4.88 -1.60 -4.64
N LEU A 678 5.78 -2.15 -5.44
CA LEU A 678 6.37 -3.48 -5.23
C LEU A 678 7.64 -3.41 -4.37
N THR A 679 7.90 -2.28 -3.71
CA THR A 679 9.11 -2.04 -2.91
C THR A 679 9.31 -3.08 -1.83
N ARG A 680 8.25 -3.35 -1.04
CA ARG A 680 8.31 -4.38 0.01
C ARG A 680 8.64 -5.76 -0.57
N ALA A 681 7.97 -6.14 -1.66
CA ALA A 681 8.18 -7.43 -2.32
C ALA A 681 9.61 -7.55 -2.88
N SER A 682 10.12 -6.51 -3.53
CA SER A 682 11.48 -6.44 -4.07
C SER A 682 12.54 -6.57 -2.98
N LEU A 683 12.37 -5.84 -1.87
CA LEU A 683 13.30 -5.93 -0.73
C LEU A 683 13.25 -7.31 -0.05
N LEU A 684 12.08 -7.94 0.06
CA LEU A 684 11.95 -9.30 0.60
C LEU A 684 12.60 -10.35 -0.32
N LYS A 685 12.51 -10.20 -1.65
CA LYS A 685 13.25 -11.00 -2.63
C LYS A 685 14.76 -10.85 -2.41
N ARG A 686 15.25 -9.62 -2.24
CA ARG A 686 16.67 -9.33 -1.93
C ARG A 686 17.12 -9.86 -0.57
N ALA A 687 16.23 -9.93 0.41
CA ALA A 687 16.50 -10.56 1.70
C ALA A 687 16.45 -12.10 1.65
N GLY A 688 16.12 -12.74 0.52
CA GLY A 688 16.07 -14.19 0.37
C GLY A 688 14.82 -14.87 0.93
N LEU A 689 13.72 -14.13 1.15
CA LEU A 689 12.41 -14.66 1.57
C LEU A 689 11.50 -14.94 0.36
N ASP A 690 11.90 -15.90 -0.48
CA ASP A 690 11.20 -16.19 -1.74
C ASP A 690 9.75 -16.64 -1.57
N LYS A 691 9.40 -17.28 -0.45
CA LYS A 691 8.02 -17.73 -0.17
C LYS A 691 7.08 -16.54 0.10
N SER A 692 7.51 -15.56 0.90
CA SER A 692 6.76 -14.33 1.15
C SER A 692 6.64 -13.49 -0.12
N TYR A 693 7.73 -13.38 -0.89
CA TYR A 693 7.72 -12.73 -2.20
C TYR A 693 6.68 -13.37 -3.15
N ARG A 694 6.69 -14.70 -3.31
CA ARG A 694 5.72 -15.40 -4.16
C ARG A 694 4.27 -15.22 -3.68
N THR A 695 4.05 -15.18 -2.37
CA THR A 695 2.71 -14.96 -1.80
C THR A 695 2.20 -13.56 -2.15
N LEU A 696 3.04 -12.53 -2.00
CA LEU A 696 2.70 -11.16 -2.38
C LEU A 696 2.46 -11.00 -3.89
N MET A 697 3.25 -11.69 -4.73
CA MET A 697 3.05 -11.68 -6.18
C MET A 697 1.80 -12.48 -6.62
N GLN A 698 1.44 -13.55 -5.91
CA GLN A 698 0.24 -14.36 -6.22
C GLN A 698 -1.08 -13.64 -5.92
N VAL A 699 -1.10 -12.75 -4.93
CA VAL A 699 -2.29 -11.93 -4.61
C VAL A 699 -2.64 -10.98 -5.76
N ASP A 700 -1.64 -10.52 -6.52
CA ASP A 700 -1.84 -9.60 -7.66
C ASP A 700 -1.95 -10.31 -9.04
N GLN A 701 -1.47 -11.56 -9.17
CA GLN A 701 -1.37 -12.29 -10.45
C GLN A 701 -2.54 -13.25 -10.78
N LEU A 702 -3.68 -13.19 -10.08
CA LEU A 702 -4.85 -14.06 -10.35
C LEU A 702 -5.49 -13.89 -11.75
N SER A 703 -4.91 -13.09 -12.65
CA SER A 703 -5.28 -13.07 -14.06
C SER A 703 -4.11 -12.68 -14.96
N ASN A 704 -3.22 -13.60 -15.31
CA ASN A 704 -2.77 -13.80 -16.69
C ASN A 704 -1.79 -14.97 -16.82
N SER A 705 -2.11 -15.85 -17.78
CA SER A 705 -1.29 -16.96 -18.22
C SER A 705 -0.34 -16.54 -19.35
N SER A 706 0.82 -17.21 -19.36
CA SER A 706 1.69 -17.51 -20.49
C SER A 706 2.46 -16.37 -21.19
N GLY A 707 3.77 -16.35 -20.94
CA GLY A 707 4.77 -16.38 -22.01
C GLY A 707 5.58 -15.12 -22.23
N GLU A 708 6.52 -14.76 -21.34
CA GLU A 708 7.49 -13.67 -21.57
C GLU A 708 8.75 -13.94 -20.71
N SER A 709 9.77 -14.61 -21.23
CA SER A 709 11.05 -14.83 -20.52
C SER A 709 12.14 -13.83 -20.91
N GLU A 710 12.05 -13.21 -22.09
CA GLU A 710 13.02 -12.21 -22.58
C GLU A 710 12.57 -10.76 -22.29
N GLU A 711 11.28 -10.42 -22.49
CA GLU A 711 10.74 -9.07 -22.15
C GLU A 711 10.88 -8.74 -20.66
N ASN A 712 10.87 -9.74 -19.78
CA ASN A 712 11.05 -9.54 -18.34
C ASN A 712 12.46 -9.09 -17.96
N LEU A 713 13.49 -9.42 -18.75
CA LEU A 713 14.88 -9.09 -18.40
C LEU A 713 15.22 -7.63 -18.73
N GLU A 714 14.79 -7.14 -19.89
CA GLU A 714 14.99 -5.73 -20.28
C GLU A 714 14.23 -4.79 -19.35
N GLU A 715 13.00 -5.14 -18.97
CA GLU A 715 12.22 -4.39 -17.99
C GLU A 715 12.84 -4.41 -16.58
N GLU A 716 13.41 -5.54 -16.15
CA GLU A 716 14.11 -5.61 -14.85
C GLU A 716 15.39 -4.76 -14.86
N GLN A 717 16.13 -4.73 -15.98
CA GLN A 717 17.30 -3.86 -16.16
C GLN A 717 16.94 -2.37 -16.14
N ALA A 718 15.89 -1.97 -16.87
CA ALA A 718 15.41 -0.58 -16.87
C ALA A 718 14.96 -0.15 -15.47
N ALA A 719 14.27 -1.02 -14.74
CA ALA A 719 13.87 -0.76 -13.36
C ALA A 719 15.07 -0.61 -12.41
N ASP A 720 16.10 -1.45 -12.56
CA ASP A 720 17.34 -1.36 -11.76
C ASP A 720 18.15 -0.10 -12.07
N GLU A 721 18.22 0.32 -13.33
CA GLU A 721 18.89 1.56 -13.72
C GLU A 721 18.16 2.78 -13.15
N TRP A 722 16.83 2.82 -13.25
CA TRP A 722 16.02 3.87 -12.65
C TRP A 722 16.19 3.92 -11.13
N GLU A 723 16.10 2.78 -10.46
CA GLU A 723 16.27 2.66 -9.01
C GLU A 723 17.63 3.23 -8.57
N ARG A 724 18.70 2.97 -9.34
CA ARG A 724 20.04 3.50 -9.08
C ARG A 724 20.11 5.02 -9.26
N LYS A 725 19.56 5.56 -10.36
CA LYS A 725 19.52 7.01 -10.63
C LYS A 725 18.75 7.76 -9.52
N MET A 726 17.58 7.24 -9.17
CA MET A 726 16.72 7.82 -8.13
C MET A 726 17.38 7.75 -6.75
N ALA A 727 17.88 6.58 -6.35
CA ALA A 727 18.54 6.42 -5.05
C ALA A 727 19.77 7.31 -4.92
N PHE A 728 20.56 7.48 -5.99
CA PHE A 728 21.71 8.38 -5.99
C PHE A 728 21.28 9.82 -5.67
N VAL A 729 20.26 10.34 -6.36
CA VAL A 729 19.77 11.70 -6.13
C VAL A 729 19.20 11.89 -4.73
N LEU A 730 18.33 10.99 -4.29
CA LEU A 730 17.70 11.05 -2.96
C LEU A 730 18.73 11.07 -1.83
N VAL A 731 19.81 10.29 -1.97
CA VAL A 731 20.82 10.10 -0.94
C VAL A 731 21.90 11.18 -0.99
N SER A 732 22.23 11.70 -2.18
CA SER A 732 23.23 12.76 -2.38
C SER A 732 22.77 14.16 -1.96
N HIS A 733 21.46 14.38 -1.82
CA HIS A 733 20.90 15.68 -1.45
C HIS A 733 21.39 16.15 -0.09
N GLU A 734 22.05 17.32 -0.06
CA GLU A 734 22.63 17.95 1.13
C GLU A 734 23.31 16.96 2.10
N PHE A 735 24.19 16.08 1.59
CA PHE A 735 24.93 15.10 2.40
C PHE A 735 24.03 14.15 3.22
N GLY A 736 22.86 13.76 2.67
CA GLY A 736 22.00 12.72 3.24
C GLY A 736 20.99 13.21 4.28
N LEU A 737 20.58 14.49 4.25
CA LEU A 737 19.52 15.03 5.13
C LEU A 737 18.21 14.25 5.10
N LEU A 738 17.92 13.55 4.00
CA LEU A 738 16.79 12.65 3.89
C LEU A 738 16.81 11.55 4.95
N PHE A 739 17.99 11.01 5.30
CA PHE A 739 18.10 9.99 6.34
C PHE A 739 17.70 10.51 7.72
N GLU A 740 17.98 11.79 8.00
CA GLU A 740 17.51 12.42 9.24
C GLU A 740 15.99 12.50 9.28
N ALA A 741 15.36 12.93 8.18
CA ALA A 741 13.90 13.02 8.08
C ALA A 741 13.23 11.64 8.19
N LEU A 742 13.78 10.62 7.53
CA LEU A 742 13.31 9.24 7.65
C LEU A 742 13.49 8.69 9.06
N ALA A 743 14.59 9.00 9.74
CA ALA A 743 14.83 8.59 11.12
C ALA A 743 13.85 9.22 12.13
N GLU A 744 13.28 10.38 11.80
CA GLU A 744 12.18 11.00 12.55
C GLU A 744 10.84 10.30 12.28
N GLY A 745 10.53 10.01 11.02
CA GLY A 745 9.35 9.21 10.64
C GLY A 745 9.33 7.82 11.30
N LEU A 746 10.50 7.19 11.44
CA LEU A 746 10.66 5.91 12.17
C LEU A 746 10.36 5.99 13.68
N ARG A 747 10.33 7.20 14.27
CA ARG A 747 9.94 7.40 15.68
C ARG A 747 8.45 7.69 15.83
N SER A 748 7.71 7.84 14.73
CA SER A 748 6.29 8.16 14.76
C SER A 748 5.46 7.01 15.32
N ARG A 749 4.33 7.37 15.96
CA ARG A 749 3.32 6.41 16.43
C ARG A 749 2.34 5.99 15.32
N ASN A 750 2.33 6.70 14.20
CA ASN A 750 1.48 6.35 13.07
C ASN A 750 2.10 5.16 12.32
N GLN A 751 1.35 4.05 12.27
CA GLN A 751 1.80 2.81 11.64
C GLN A 751 2.06 2.98 10.13
N GLU A 752 1.26 3.78 9.43
CA GLU A 752 1.38 3.98 7.99
C GLU A 752 2.67 4.75 7.66
N LEU A 753 2.87 5.90 8.33
CA LEU A 753 4.11 6.68 8.23
C LEU A 753 5.34 5.86 8.60
N PHE A 754 5.27 5.13 9.72
CA PHE A 754 6.34 4.24 10.16
C PHE A 754 6.70 3.22 9.08
N SER A 755 5.68 2.57 8.50
CA SER A 755 5.89 1.52 7.49
C SER A 755 6.52 2.06 6.21
N SER A 756 6.06 3.22 5.72
CA SER A 756 6.60 3.87 4.52
C SER A 756 8.02 4.38 4.75
N CYS A 757 8.30 5.01 5.89
CA CYS A 757 9.65 5.43 6.24
C CYS A 757 10.61 4.24 6.43
N PHE A 758 10.14 3.13 7.01
CA PHE A 758 10.93 1.92 7.18
C PHE A 758 11.30 1.27 5.84
N LEU A 759 10.36 1.18 4.91
CA LEU A 759 10.61 0.67 3.57
C LEU A 759 11.57 1.59 2.79
N SER A 760 11.34 2.91 2.82
CA SER A 760 12.22 3.90 2.18
C SER A 760 13.64 3.84 2.74
N ALA A 761 13.81 3.82 4.07
CA ALA A 761 15.12 3.74 4.71
C ALA A 761 15.85 2.42 4.37
N THR A 762 15.14 1.29 4.41
CA THR A 762 15.71 -0.02 4.07
C THR A 762 16.18 -0.06 2.62
N TRP A 763 15.35 0.48 1.71
CA TRP A 763 15.67 0.58 0.29
C TRP A 763 16.92 1.43 0.05
N LEU A 764 16.96 2.66 0.56
CA LEU A 764 18.08 3.58 0.32
C LEU A 764 19.39 3.07 0.94
N ILE A 765 19.35 2.47 2.14
CA ILE A 765 20.53 1.86 2.76
C ILE A 765 21.05 0.69 1.92
N HIS A 766 20.16 -0.17 1.42
CA HIS A 766 20.59 -1.26 0.53
C HIS A 766 21.28 -0.72 -0.72
N MET A 767 20.73 0.33 -1.33
CA MET A 767 21.31 0.95 -2.53
C MET A 767 22.69 1.57 -2.31
N LEU A 768 23.03 1.99 -1.08
CA LEU A 768 24.38 2.47 -0.75
C LEU A 768 25.48 1.41 -0.97
N THR A 769 25.14 0.12 -0.99
CA THR A 769 26.11 -0.95 -1.31
C THR A 769 26.45 -1.02 -2.80
N VAL A 770 25.54 -0.55 -3.66
CA VAL A 770 25.67 -0.56 -5.13
C VAL A 770 26.23 0.77 -5.65
N LEU A 771 25.94 1.87 -4.96
CA LEU A 771 26.40 3.21 -5.33
C LEU A 771 27.89 3.42 -4.99
N PRO A 772 28.58 4.32 -5.73
CA PRO A 772 29.96 4.67 -5.42
C PRO A 772 30.04 5.31 -4.03
N ASP A 773 31.17 5.10 -3.34
CA ASP A 773 31.35 5.66 -2.01
C ASP A 773 31.62 7.16 -2.09
N THR A 774 30.64 7.95 -1.66
CA THR A 774 30.68 9.41 -1.59
C THR A 774 30.73 9.92 -0.15
N GLY A 775 30.94 9.03 0.83
CA GLY A 775 30.92 9.36 2.26
C GLY A 775 29.53 9.41 2.90
N ILE A 776 28.47 9.29 2.10
CA ILE A 776 27.09 9.29 2.58
C ILE A 776 26.77 8.03 3.41
N ARG A 777 27.56 6.96 3.26
CA ARG A 777 27.45 5.75 4.09
C ARG A 777 27.61 6.06 5.58
N GLY A 778 28.54 6.95 5.94
CA GLY A 778 28.72 7.40 7.32
C GLY A 778 27.52 8.21 7.84
N ALA A 779 26.92 9.07 7.00
CA ALA A 779 25.70 9.80 7.37
C ALA A 779 24.52 8.83 7.64
N ALA A 780 24.32 7.82 6.78
CA ALA A 780 23.33 6.78 6.99
C ALA A 780 23.57 5.99 8.28
N ARG A 781 24.84 5.68 8.60
CA ARG A 781 25.23 4.98 9.84
C ARG A 781 24.81 5.77 11.08
N VAL A 782 25.19 7.04 11.17
CA VAL A 782 24.89 7.92 12.32
C VAL A 782 23.38 8.09 12.54
N CYS A 783 22.61 8.24 11.44
CA CYS A 783 21.18 8.50 11.51
C CYS A 783 20.33 7.24 11.79
N LEU A 784 20.64 6.10 11.16
CA LEU A 784 19.69 4.97 11.05
C LEU A 784 20.16 3.67 11.72
N LEU A 785 21.47 3.45 11.92
CA LEU A 785 21.98 2.15 12.41
C LEU A 785 21.35 1.74 13.74
N LYS A 786 21.30 2.65 14.72
CA LYS A 786 20.73 2.39 16.05
C LYS A 786 19.24 2.03 15.98
N HIS A 787 18.49 2.65 15.07
CA HIS A 787 17.07 2.34 14.88
C HIS A 787 16.87 0.95 14.28
N PHE A 788 17.64 0.57 13.25
CA PHE A 788 17.55 -0.78 12.66
C PHE A 788 17.95 -1.87 13.65
N ILE A 789 18.95 -1.62 14.50
CA ILE A 789 19.32 -2.54 15.60
C ILE A 789 18.15 -2.69 16.59
N SER A 790 17.52 -1.59 17.01
CA SER A 790 16.36 -1.64 17.90
C SER A 790 15.18 -2.38 17.28
N MET A 791 14.89 -2.12 16.01
CA MET A 791 13.81 -2.79 15.26
C MET A 791 14.07 -4.28 15.08
N PHE A 792 15.31 -4.67 14.79
CA PHE A 792 15.67 -6.09 14.67
C PHE A 792 15.46 -6.85 16.00
N LYS A 793 15.68 -6.19 17.14
CA LYS A 793 15.41 -6.76 18.48
C LYS A 793 13.92 -6.86 18.79
N SER A 794 13.14 -5.83 18.46
CA SER A 794 11.74 -5.71 18.87
C SER A 794 10.75 -6.42 17.93
N ALA A 795 11.12 -6.57 16.65
CA ALA A 795 10.24 -7.15 15.65
C ALA A 795 9.84 -8.59 16.00
N LYS A 796 8.54 -8.88 15.96
CA LYS A 796 8.01 -10.24 16.12
C LYS A 796 7.86 -10.96 14.78
N GLY A 797 7.64 -10.20 13.70
CA GLY A 797 7.45 -10.72 12.35
C GLY A 797 8.76 -11.10 11.67
N THR A 798 8.77 -12.23 10.97
CA THR A 798 9.93 -12.71 10.20
C THR A 798 10.31 -11.76 9.07
N GLU A 799 9.33 -11.11 8.43
CA GLU A 799 9.56 -10.16 7.33
C GLU A 799 10.23 -8.87 7.79
N GLU A 800 9.78 -8.28 8.89
CA GLU A 800 10.36 -7.04 9.45
C GLU A 800 11.78 -7.28 9.96
N LYS A 801 12.02 -8.44 10.60
CA LYS A 801 13.38 -8.85 10.96
C LYS A 801 14.27 -9.04 9.72
N ALA A 802 13.76 -9.65 8.66
CA ALA A 802 14.53 -9.86 7.43
C ALA A 802 14.85 -8.54 6.71
N LEU A 803 13.91 -7.61 6.64
CA LEU A 803 14.14 -6.27 6.07
C LEU A 803 15.15 -5.47 6.91
N SER A 804 15.02 -5.53 8.24
CA SER A 804 15.98 -4.87 9.14
C SER A 804 17.38 -5.48 8.99
N MET A 805 17.47 -6.81 8.86
CA MET A 805 18.72 -7.50 8.59
C MET A 805 19.31 -7.13 7.23
N LEU A 806 18.50 -6.96 6.18
CA LEU A 806 18.97 -6.49 4.88
C LEU A 806 19.65 -5.11 5.02
N ALA A 807 19.03 -4.18 5.75
CA ALA A 807 19.63 -2.87 6.03
C ALA A 807 20.92 -2.99 6.87
N LEU A 808 20.93 -3.84 7.91
CA LEU A 808 22.13 -4.06 8.73
C LEU A 808 23.27 -4.69 7.95
N SER A 809 22.97 -5.57 6.98
CA SER A 809 23.98 -6.22 6.15
C SER A 809 24.76 -5.22 5.30
N SER A 810 24.13 -4.11 4.90
CA SER A 810 24.76 -3.05 4.13
C SER A 810 25.86 -2.32 4.90
N PHE A 811 25.80 -2.29 6.23
CA PHE A 811 26.82 -1.67 7.08
C PHE A 811 28.01 -2.58 7.41
N ILE A 812 27.98 -3.86 7.01
CA ILE A 812 29.07 -4.82 7.27
C ILE A 812 30.34 -4.47 6.48
N HIS A 813 30.16 -3.93 5.26
CA HIS A 813 31.26 -3.59 4.37
C HIS A 813 31.97 -2.28 4.76
N ASP A 814 31.42 -1.53 5.72
CA ASP A 814 32.01 -0.32 6.28
C ASP A 814 32.77 -0.66 7.58
N PRO A 815 34.08 -0.36 7.71
CA PRO A 815 34.85 -0.66 8.91
C PRO A 815 34.26 -0.02 10.19
N GLU A 816 33.76 1.21 10.09
CA GLU A 816 33.14 1.90 11.23
C GLU A 816 31.77 1.29 11.58
N GLY A 817 30.95 1.00 10.57
CA GLY A 817 29.69 0.26 10.70
C GLY A 817 29.85 -1.11 11.34
N LEU A 818 30.88 -1.86 10.94
CA LEU A 818 31.20 -3.18 11.51
C LEU A 818 31.59 -3.07 12.99
N ASN A 819 32.36 -2.05 13.39
CA ASN A 819 32.70 -1.81 14.80
C ASN A 819 31.45 -1.52 15.64
N ASP A 820 30.56 -0.64 15.14
CA ASP A 820 29.30 -0.31 15.82
C ASP A 820 28.36 -1.53 15.92
N LEU A 821 28.27 -2.33 14.85
CA LEU A 821 27.52 -3.61 14.84
C LEU A 821 28.11 -4.61 15.85
N THR A 822 29.43 -4.68 15.96
CA THR A 822 30.13 -5.58 16.88
C THR A 822 29.82 -5.23 18.35
N SER A 823 29.56 -3.96 18.67
CA SER A 823 29.11 -3.56 20.01
C SER A 823 27.72 -4.13 20.39
N HIS A 824 26.88 -4.41 19.39
CA HIS A 824 25.53 -4.96 19.55
C HIS A 824 25.41 -6.42 19.07
N MET A 825 26.54 -7.09 18.85
CA MET A 825 26.61 -8.39 18.21
C MET A 825 25.76 -9.46 18.91
N LYS A 826 25.76 -9.51 20.24
CA LYS A 826 24.99 -10.51 21.03
C LYS A 826 23.52 -10.52 20.66
N ASP A 827 22.92 -9.34 20.57
CA ASP A 827 21.50 -9.19 20.26
C ASP A 827 21.19 -9.52 18.80
N ILE A 828 22.12 -9.21 17.89
CA ILE A 828 21.99 -9.48 16.46
C ILE A 828 22.11 -10.99 16.19
N LEU A 829 23.04 -11.68 16.83
CA LEU A 829 23.26 -13.12 16.65
C LEU A 829 22.00 -13.94 16.99
N LYS A 830 21.29 -13.60 18.07
CA LYS A 830 20.03 -14.27 18.44
C LYS A 830 18.99 -14.18 17.33
N GLY A 831 18.79 -12.99 16.76
CA GLY A 831 17.86 -12.82 15.64
C GLY A 831 18.32 -13.51 14.35
N LEU A 832 19.63 -13.53 14.07
CA LEU A 832 20.19 -14.22 12.90
C LEU A 832 20.04 -15.74 12.99
N ARG A 833 20.25 -16.34 14.17
CA ARG A 833 20.06 -17.79 14.39
C ARG A 833 18.61 -18.20 14.13
N GLN A 834 17.63 -17.41 14.59
CA GLN A 834 16.21 -17.63 14.29
C GLN A 834 15.90 -17.55 12.78
N LEU A 835 16.51 -16.59 12.07
CA LEU A 835 16.28 -16.41 10.63
C LEU A 835 17.03 -17.40 9.74
N LYS A 836 18.07 -18.09 10.27
CA LYS A 836 18.93 -19.05 9.54
C LYS A 836 18.16 -20.09 8.74
N LYS A 837 17.02 -20.60 9.26
CA LYS A 837 16.17 -21.59 8.58
C LYS A 837 15.38 -21.02 7.41
N SER A 838 15.17 -19.70 7.39
CA SER A 838 14.29 -19.01 6.44
C SER A 838 15.04 -18.14 5.42
N CYS A 839 16.27 -17.73 5.71
CA CYS A 839 16.98 -16.68 4.99
C CYS A 839 18.46 -17.03 4.80
N ILE A 840 18.93 -17.01 3.54
CA ILE A 840 20.33 -17.29 3.18
C ILE A 840 21.26 -16.15 3.64
N LEU A 841 20.80 -14.90 3.54
CA LEU A 841 21.57 -13.72 3.95
C LEU A 841 21.90 -13.75 5.46
N ALA A 842 21.04 -14.34 6.28
CA ALA A 842 21.32 -14.57 7.70
C ALA A 842 22.53 -15.50 7.91
N VAL A 843 22.68 -16.52 7.06
CA VAL A 843 23.83 -17.44 7.09
C VAL A 843 25.12 -16.71 6.74
N ASP A 844 25.10 -15.85 5.73
CA ASP A 844 26.29 -15.13 5.29
C ASP A 844 26.70 -14.06 6.31
N MET A 845 25.74 -13.35 6.90
CA MET A 845 26.01 -12.40 7.99
C MET A 845 26.61 -13.11 9.22
N LEU A 846 26.11 -14.30 9.58
CA LEU A 846 26.70 -15.13 10.64
C LEU A 846 28.15 -15.55 10.32
N LYS A 847 28.44 -15.90 9.06
CA LYS A 847 29.82 -16.25 8.65
C LYS A 847 30.77 -15.07 8.82
N VAL A 848 30.41 -13.89 8.35
CA VAL A 848 31.27 -12.69 8.46
C VAL A 848 31.58 -12.38 9.93
N PHE A 849 30.57 -12.42 10.78
CA PHE A 849 30.73 -12.25 12.23
C PHE A 849 31.62 -13.34 12.88
N SER A 850 31.60 -14.57 12.34
CA SER A 850 32.45 -15.67 12.83
C SER A 850 33.91 -15.59 12.35
N GLU A 851 34.15 -15.02 11.17
CA GLU A 851 35.45 -14.95 10.51
C GLU A 851 36.24 -13.69 10.89
N GLY A 852 35.56 -12.57 11.15
CA GLY A 852 36.18 -11.29 11.51
C GLY A 852 36.78 -11.23 12.92
N ASN A 853 36.41 -12.12 13.84
CA ASN A 853 36.88 -12.08 15.23
C ASN A 853 38.00 -13.11 15.52
N ASN A 854 39.19 -12.59 15.81
CA ASN A 854 40.33 -13.36 16.33
C ASN A 854 40.09 -13.86 17.77
N SER A 855 39.21 -13.21 18.54
CA SER A 855 38.78 -13.63 19.88
C SER A 855 37.45 -14.40 19.83
N SER A 856 37.37 -15.50 19.10
CA SER A 856 36.17 -16.38 19.01
C SER A 856 35.66 -16.93 20.35
N ILE A 857 36.35 -16.66 21.46
CA ILE A 857 36.04 -17.14 22.81
C ILE A 857 34.94 -16.29 23.48
N ASP A 858 34.80 -15.00 23.13
CA ASP A 858 33.82 -14.10 23.76
C ASP A 858 32.42 -14.12 23.08
N LEU A 859 32.31 -14.91 22.01
CA LEU A 859 31.13 -15.03 21.15
C LEU A 859 30.10 -16.05 21.67
N TRP A 860 30.56 -16.99 22.50
CA TRP A 860 29.75 -18.10 22.97
C TRP A 860 29.81 -18.10 24.49
N ASN A 861 28.71 -17.77 25.14
CA ASN A 861 28.59 -17.89 26.59
C ASN A 861 27.33 -18.69 26.89
N HIS A 862 27.47 -19.77 27.66
CA HIS A 862 26.33 -20.59 28.06
C HIS A 862 25.86 -20.16 29.43
N LYS A 863 24.67 -19.57 29.49
CA LYS A 863 24.03 -19.23 30.75
C LYS A 863 23.20 -20.40 31.24
N GLU A 864 23.44 -20.86 32.47
CA GLU A 864 22.55 -21.83 33.10
C GLU A 864 21.14 -21.23 33.21
N LEU A 865 20.17 -21.84 32.55
CA LEU A 865 18.78 -21.42 32.60
C LEU A 865 18.08 -21.99 33.82
N VAL A 866 18.17 -23.33 33.94
CA VAL A 866 17.39 -24.10 34.91
C VAL A 866 18.16 -25.34 35.29
N GLN A 867 18.12 -25.64 36.59
CA GLN A 867 18.47 -26.95 37.14
C GLN A 867 17.23 -27.54 37.81
N VAL A 868 16.89 -28.78 37.44
CA VAL A 868 15.83 -29.56 38.10
C VAL A 868 16.44 -30.80 38.72
N ASP A 869 16.12 -31.05 39.99
CA ASP A 869 16.53 -32.25 40.70
C ASP A 869 15.43 -33.33 40.61
N CYS A 870 15.72 -34.42 39.90
CA CYS A 870 14.88 -35.61 39.79
C CYS A 870 15.54 -36.84 40.44
N SER A 871 16.42 -36.64 41.43
CA SER A 871 17.12 -37.72 42.13
C SER A 871 16.21 -38.82 42.71
N ALA A 872 14.97 -38.49 43.06
CA ALA A 872 13.96 -39.45 43.53
C ALA A 872 13.61 -40.54 42.49
N ASN A 873 13.74 -40.23 41.18
CA ASN A 873 13.51 -41.16 40.07
C ASN A 873 14.82 -41.86 39.61
N GLY A 874 15.94 -41.58 40.27
CA GLY A 874 17.27 -42.11 39.98
C GLY A 874 17.94 -41.46 38.76
N GLU A 875 18.88 -42.18 38.12
CA GLU A 875 19.71 -41.62 37.05
C GLU A 875 18.90 -41.19 35.82
N VAL A 876 19.30 -40.09 35.17
CA VAL A 876 18.74 -39.69 33.87
C VAL A 876 19.54 -40.35 32.75
N LEU A 877 18.96 -41.35 32.09
CA LEU A 877 19.67 -42.18 31.12
C LEU A 877 19.54 -41.70 29.68
N SER A 878 18.46 -40.98 29.36
CA SER A 878 18.22 -40.46 28.02
C SER A 878 17.42 -39.16 28.05
N ILE A 879 17.79 -38.21 27.20
CA ILE A 879 17.10 -36.95 26.99
C ILE A 879 16.95 -36.71 25.49
N VAL A 880 15.79 -36.21 25.07
CA VAL A 880 15.55 -35.73 23.70
C VAL A 880 14.76 -34.43 23.75
N CYS A 881 15.15 -33.47 22.92
CA CYS A 881 14.44 -32.21 22.72
C CYS A 881 13.63 -32.28 21.42
N PHE A 882 12.39 -31.83 21.45
CA PHE A 882 11.56 -31.70 20.25
C PHE A 882 10.58 -30.54 20.40
N ARG A 883 10.69 -29.56 19.49
CA ARG A 883 9.96 -28.29 19.56
C ARG A 883 10.25 -27.58 20.89
N ASP A 884 9.23 -27.25 21.66
CA ASP A 884 9.34 -26.60 22.96
C ASP A 884 9.30 -27.59 24.14
N LYS A 885 9.50 -28.89 23.87
CA LYS A 885 9.41 -29.97 24.86
C LYS A 885 10.72 -30.71 25.05
N ILE A 886 10.99 -31.03 26.31
CA ILE A 886 12.11 -31.88 26.72
C ILE A 886 11.53 -33.18 27.28
N PHE A 887 12.01 -34.31 26.79
CA PHE A 887 11.65 -35.64 27.28
C PHE A 887 12.83 -36.25 28.02
N SER A 888 12.63 -36.71 29.26
CA SER A 888 13.66 -37.37 30.06
C SER A 888 13.23 -38.77 30.47
N GLY A 889 14.13 -39.74 30.27
CA GLY A 889 13.96 -41.14 30.65
C GLY A 889 14.83 -41.49 31.86
N HIS A 890 14.23 -42.09 32.88
CA HIS A 890 14.84 -42.32 34.18
C HIS A 890 15.09 -43.81 34.48
N SER A 891 15.99 -44.07 35.44
CA SER A 891 16.37 -45.43 35.85
C SER A 891 15.28 -46.22 36.57
N ASP A 892 14.29 -45.55 37.17
CA ASP A 892 13.14 -46.15 37.86
C ASP A 892 12.00 -46.60 36.92
N GLY A 893 12.13 -46.33 35.61
CA GLY A 893 11.12 -46.58 34.58
C GLY A 893 10.24 -45.38 34.24
N THR A 894 10.49 -44.22 34.84
CA THR A 894 9.70 -43.01 34.64
C THR A 894 10.14 -42.25 33.38
N ILE A 895 9.17 -41.69 32.65
CA ILE A 895 9.38 -40.71 31.59
C ILE A 895 8.72 -39.40 32.01
N LYS A 896 9.47 -38.31 31.99
CA LYS A 896 8.96 -36.97 32.28
C LYS A 896 8.98 -36.08 31.03
N VAL A 897 7.97 -35.23 30.94
CA VAL A 897 7.80 -34.25 29.85
C VAL A 897 7.83 -32.87 30.45
N TRP A 898 8.73 -32.04 29.95
CA TRP A 898 8.91 -30.67 30.40
C TRP A 898 8.59 -29.68 29.28
N THR A 899 8.01 -28.54 29.63
CA THR A 899 7.90 -27.35 28.75
C THR A 899 8.53 -26.15 29.43
N GLY A 900 9.11 -25.25 28.65
CA GLY A 900 9.57 -23.97 29.15
C GLY A 900 10.49 -23.26 28.16
N ARG A 901 10.36 -21.93 28.08
CA ARG A 901 11.40 -21.03 27.54
C ARG A 901 11.81 -20.08 28.66
N GLY A 902 13.09 -20.05 29.00
CA GLY A 902 13.63 -19.16 30.05
C GLY A 902 13.99 -19.88 31.35
N SER A 903 13.82 -19.20 32.49
CA SER A 903 14.41 -19.58 33.78
C SER A 903 13.62 -20.62 34.60
N ILE A 904 12.57 -21.25 34.03
CA ILE A 904 11.78 -22.27 34.72
C ILE A 904 11.38 -23.38 33.73
N LEU A 905 11.63 -24.64 34.10
CA LEU A 905 11.10 -25.82 33.41
C LEU A 905 9.85 -26.31 34.14
N HIS A 906 8.71 -26.33 33.46
CA HIS A 906 7.46 -26.85 33.98
C HIS A 906 7.31 -28.32 33.63
N LEU A 907 7.14 -29.17 34.65
CA LEU A 907 6.74 -30.55 34.47
C LEU A 907 5.29 -30.57 33.98
N ILE A 908 5.07 -31.01 32.74
CA ILE A 908 3.72 -31.13 32.18
C ILE A 908 3.13 -32.51 32.47
N HIS A 909 3.98 -33.53 32.42
CA HIS A 909 3.53 -34.91 32.55
C HIS A 909 4.62 -35.83 33.09
N GLU A 910 4.22 -36.76 33.95
CA GLU A 910 5.07 -37.81 34.49
C GLU A 910 4.33 -39.15 34.33
N THR A 911 5.00 -40.13 33.70
CA THR A 911 4.44 -41.47 33.50
C THR A 911 5.43 -42.53 33.92
N ARG A 912 4.96 -43.53 34.66
CA ARG A 912 5.75 -44.70 35.05
C ARG A 912 5.12 -45.97 34.52
N GLU A 913 5.12 -46.04 33.21
CA GLU A 913 4.55 -47.16 32.47
C GLU A 913 5.54 -48.32 32.29
N HIS A 914 6.83 -48.01 32.17
CA HIS A 914 7.88 -49.02 32.12
C HIS A 914 8.18 -49.59 33.51
N THR A 915 8.44 -50.89 33.58
CA THR A 915 8.69 -51.58 34.87
C THR A 915 10.16 -51.54 35.29
N LYS A 916 11.05 -51.12 34.39
CA LYS A 916 12.50 -50.97 34.58
C LYS A 916 13.02 -49.75 33.83
N ALA A 917 14.29 -49.40 34.08
CA ALA A 917 15.00 -48.27 33.49
C ALA A 917 14.71 -48.02 31.99
N VAL A 918 14.36 -46.78 31.67
CA VAL A 918 14.21 -46.29 30.29
C VAL A 918 15.59 -45.87 29.79
N THR A 919 16.20 -46.70 28.96
CA THR A 919 17.61 -46.55 28.55
C THR A 919 17.79 -45.64 27.36
N SER A 920 16.73 -45.42 26.58
CA SER A 920 16.81 -44.67 25.32
C SER A 920 15.45 -44.11 24.93
N LEU A 921 15.46 -42.85 24.53
CA LEU A 921 14.37 -42.13 23.90
C LEU A 921 14.78 -41.75 22.47
N ALA A 922 13.85 -41.82 21.52
CA ALA A 922 14.09 -41.44 20.13
C ALA A 922 12.85 -40.78 19.53
N ILE A 923 13.04 -39.79 18.67
CA ILE A 923 11.99 -39.11 17.90
C ILE A 923 12.38 -39.14 16.43
N LEU A 924 11.42 -39.43 15.55
CA LEU A 924 11.62 -39.41 14.09
C LEU A 924 11.53 -37.97 13.56
N GLU A 925 12.12 -37.69 12.39
CA GLU A 925 12.04 -36.38 11.72
C GLU A 925 10.59 -35.91 11.47
N SER A 926 9.64 -36.86 11.28
CA SER A 926 8.22 -36.54 11.17
C SER A 926 7.64 -35.90 12.44
N GLY A 927 8.27 -36.11 13.61
CA GLY A 927 7.99 -35.35 14.83
C GLY A 927 6.71 -35.69 15.59
N GLU A 928 5.92 -36.68 15.15
CA GLU A 928 4.60 -36.97 15.75
C GLU A 928 4.64 -37.98 16.91
N ARG A 929 5.72 -38.75 17.03
CA ARG A 929 5.81 -39.87 17.96
C ARG A 929 7.16 -39.93 18.67
N LEU A 930 7.10 -40.23 19.96
CA LEU A 930 8.24 -40.54 20.82
C LEU A 930 8.34 -42.06 20.99
N TYR A 931 9.54 -42.61 20.93
CA TYR A 931 9.82 -44.03 21.11
C TYR A 931 10.68 -44.19 22.36
N SER A 932 10.29 -45.10 23.25
CA SER A 932 11.08 -45.43 24.44
C SER A 932 11.49 -46.89 24.43
N GLY A 933 12.75 -47.15 24.76
CA GLY A 933 13.32 -48.48 24.96
C GLY A 933 13.65 -48.70 26.43
N SER A 934 13.33 -49.88 26.98
CA SER A 934 13.56 -50.20 28.38
C SER A 934 14.24 -51.56 28.62
N LEU A 935 14.86 -51.69 29.78
CA LEU A 935 15.37 -52.97 30.31
C LEU A 935 14.26 -53.95 30.69
N ASP A 936 12.99 -53.51 30.68
CA ASP A 936 11.82 -54.37 30.85
C ASP A 936 11.50 -55.23 29.62
N ARG A 937 12.34 -55.12 28.57
CA ARG A 937 12.23 -55.84 27.28
C ARG A 937 11.10 -55.33 26.39
N THR A 938 10.55 -54.16 26.68
CA THR A 938 9.56 -53.51 25.84
C THR A 938 10.11 -52.26 25.17
N ALA A 939 9.63 -52.00 23.95
CA ALA A 939 9.69 -50.69 23.33
C ALA A 939 8.27 -50.12 23.24
N ARG A 940 8.07 -48.87 23.67
CA ARG A 940 6.75 -48.21 23.63
C ARG A 940 6.77 -47.04 22.66
N ILE A 941 5.64 -46.87 21.98
CA ILE A 941 5.39 -45.78 21.05
C ILE A 941 4.38 -44.84 21.69
N TRP A 942 4.77 -43.58 21.80
CA TRP A 942 4.01 -42.52 22.43
C TRP A 942 3.59 -41.52 21.37
N SER A 943 2.33 -41.09 21.39
CA SER A 943 1.93 -39.92 20.63
C SER A 943 2.18 -38.66 21.46
N ILE A 944 2.72 -37.63 20.81
CA ILE A 944 3.06 -36.37 21.45
C ILE A 944 1.87 -35.41 21.27
N GLY A 945 1.07 -35.22 22.32
CA GLY A 945 0.00 -34.23 22.36
C GLY A 945 0.49 -32.83 22.71
N SER A 946 -0.41 -31.85 22.81
CA SER A 946 -0.09 -30.47 23.23
C SER A 946 0.36 -30.39 24.69
N GLU A 947 -0.21 -31.19 25.60
CA GLU A 947 0.09 -31.15 27.04
C GLU A 947 0.52 -32.50 27.65
N ALA A 948 0.27 -33.63 26.99
CA ALA A 948 0.65 -34.94 27.53
C ALA A 948 1.18 -35.88 26.44
N ILE A 949 1.82 -36.96 26.87
CA ILE A 949 2.12 -38.12 26.03
C ILE A 949 1.19 -39.27 26.41
N TYR A 950 0.72 -40.01 25.42
CA TYR A 950 -0.07 -41.22 25.65
C TYR A 950 0.52 -42.40 24.88
N CYS A 951 0.60 -43.55 25.54
CA CYS A 951 1.11 -44.76 24.93
C CYS A 951 0.10 -45.28 23.90
N VAL A 952 0.53 -45.39 22.65
CA VAL A 952 -0.31 -45.86 21.53
C VAL A 952 -0.07 -47.35 21.28
N GLN A 953 1.18 -47.79 21.36
CA GLN A 953 1.57 -49.17 21.06
C GLN A 953 2.70 -49.65 21.97
N ILE A 954 2.65 -50.93 22.33
CA ILE A 954 3.66 -51.62 23.13
C ILE A 954 4.17 -52.81 22.31
N HIS A 955 5.48 -52.89 22.15
CA HIS A 955 6.15 -53.97 21.42
C HIS A 955 7.06 -54.77 22.35
N ASP A 956 6.88 -56.09 22.36
CA ASP A 956 7.78 -57.01 23.09
C ASP A 956 9.02 -57.31 22.24
N MET A 957 10.17 -56.87 22.75
CA MET A 957 11.46 -56.97 22.07
C MET A 957 12.18 -58.28 22.36
N LYS A 958 11.66 -59.11 23.30
CA LYS A 958 12.22 -60.37 23.82
C LYS A 958 13.53 -60.25 24.58
N ASP A 959 14.36 -59.28 24.25
CA ASP A 959 15.61 -58.92 24.93
C ASP A 959 15.53 -57.52 25.54
N GLN A 960 16.44 -57.25 26.48
CA GLN A 960 16.58 -55.92 27.06
C GLN A 960 17.06 -54.92 26.01
N VAL A 961 16.48 -53.73 26.02
CA VAL A 961 16.87 -52.64 25.12
C VAL A 961 17.88 -51.75 25.83
N ASN A 962 19.15 -51.78 25.41
CA ASN A 962 20.20 -50.94 26.01
C ASN A 962 20.37 -49.59 25.31
N ASN A 963 20.05 -49.53 24.02
CA ASN A 963 20.04 -48.32 23.19
C ASN A 963 19.05 -48.58 22.04
N LEU A 964 18.28 -47.58 21.64
CA LEU A 964 17.23 -47.70 20.64
C LEU A 964 17.37 -46.57 19.60
N VAL A 965 17.36 -46.94 18.33
CA VAL A 965 17.29 -45.99 17.22
C VAL A 965 16.19 -46.44 16.26
N VAL A 966 15.37 -45.52 15.80
CA VAL A 966 14.17 -45.82 15.02
C VAL A 966 14.26 -45.19 13.64
N ALA A 967 13.84 -45.93 12.61
CA ALA A 967 13.58 -45.41 11.27
C ALA A 967 12.26 -45.96 10.75
N ASN A 968 11.29 -45.08 10.51
CA ASN A 968 10.00 -45.39 9.90
C ASN A 968 9.38 -46.70 10.45
N SER A 969 9.50 -47.80 9.70
CA SER A 969 8.90 -49.12 9.99
C SER A 969 9.78 -50.09 10.80
N ILE A 970 10.99 -49.68 11.19
CA ILE A 970 11.97 -50.52 11.89
C ILE A 970 12.58 -49.81 13.10
N ALA A 971 12.90 -50.61 14.13
CA ALA A 971 13.64 -50.22 15.32
C ALA A 971 14.92 -51.05 15.42
N CYS A 972 16.06 -50.39 15.52
CA CYS A 972 17.36 -50.99 15.74
C CYS A 972 17.72 -50.82 17.22
N PHE A 973 18.07 -51.91 17.90
CA PHE A 973 18.43 -51.86 19.31
C PHE A 973 19.59 -52.76 19.67
N ILE A 974 20.30 -52.37 20.73
CA ILE A 974 21.42 -53.15 21.29
C ILE A 974 20.86 -54.10 22.36
N PRO A 975 20.94 -55.43 22.17
CA PRO A 975 20.57 -56.41 23.20
C PRO A 975 21.66 -56.50 24.29
N GLN A 976 21.45 -57.36 25.28
CA GLN A 976 22.49 -57.68 26.29
C GLN A 976 23.69 -58.45 25.67
N GLY A 977 23.46 -59.20 24.59
CA GLY A 977 24.47 -59.98 23.88
C GLY A 977 25.18 -59.22 22.75
N ALA A 978 25.96 -59.95 21.95
CA ALA A 978 26.66 -59.40 20.80
C ALA A 978 25.71 -59.04 19.65
N GLY A 979 26.08 -58.01 18.87
CA GLY A 979 25.38 -57.53 17.69
C GLY A 979 24.30 -56.48 17.94
N VAL A 980 23.53 -56.20 16.89
CA VAL A 980 22.41 -55.25 16.89
C VAL A 980 21.19 -55.97 16.35
N LYS A 981 20.05 -55.87 17.05
CA LYS A 981 18.79 -56.44 16.57
C LYS A 981 18.00 -55.36 15.83
N VAL A 982 17.55 -55.69 14.64
CA VAL A 982 16.61 -54.88 13.84
C VAL A 982 15.24 -55.53 13.94
N HIS A 983 14.30 -54.83 14.56
CA HIS A 983 12.93 -55.25 14.75
C HIS A 983 12.03 -54.42 13.84
N SER A 984 11.35 -55.05 12.89
CA SER A 984 10.24 -54.40 12.20
C SER A 984 9.03 -54.40 13.10
N TRP A 985 8.29 -53.29 13.16
CA TRP A 985 7.03 -53.20 13.92
C TRP A 985 5.97 -54.22 13.46
N ASN A 986 6.19 -54.89 12.32
CA ASN A 986 5.40 -56.02 11.83
C ASN A 986 5.80 -57.37 12.48
N GLY A 987 6.65 -57.36 13.51
CA GLY A 987 7.03 -58.52 14.32
C GLY A 987 8.24 -59.34 13.84
N LYS A 988 8.88 -58.97 12.72
CA LYS A 988 10.09 -59.65 12.21
C LYS A 988 11.36 -59.06 12.84
N SER A 989 12.16 -59.89 13.51
CA SER A 989 13.45 -59.48 14.08
C SER A 989 14.64 -60.15 13.38
N LYS A 990 15.65 -59.37 13.00
CA LYS A 990 16.92 -59.83 12.41
C LYS A 990 18.10 -59.39 13.29
N LEU A 991 19.04 -60.31 13.55
CA LEU A 991 20.29 -59.97 14.24
C LEU A 991 21.37 -59.62 13.20
N LEU A 992 22.02 -58.47 13.39
CA LEU A 992 23.12 -57.98 12.59
C LEU A 992 24.40 -57.96 13.43
N ASN A 993 25.54 -58.23 12.79
CA ASN A 993 26.88 -58.18 13.40
C ASN A 993 27.06 -59.01 14.69
N PRO A 994 26.75 -60.32 14.70
CA PRO A 994 26.75 -61.15 15.91
C PRO A 994 28.14 -61.32 16.56
N ASN A 995 29.22 -60.91 15.90
CA ASN A 995 30.60 -61.14 16.34
C ASN A 995 31.19 -59.97 17.14
N LYS A 996 30.46 -58.87 17.32
CA LYS A 996 30.94 -57.65 17.98
C LYS A 996 29.98 -57.19 19.07
N ASN A 997 30.54 -56.76 20.20
CA ASN A 997 29.77 -56.16 21.27
C ASN A 997 29.62 -54.65 21.03
N VAL A 998 28.44 -54.23 20.58
CA VAL A 998 28.13 -52.82 20.29
C VAL A 998 27.79 -52.10 21.59
N LYS A 999 28.25 -50.86 21.73
CA LYS A 999 28.02 -50.00 22.90
C LYS A 999 27.10 -48.83 22.60
N CYS A 1000 27.24 -48.21 21.43
CA CYS A 1000 26.45 -47.07 20.98
C CYS A 1000 26.05 -47.23 19.51
N LEU A 1001 24.94 -46.59 19.14
CA LEU A 1001 24.28 -46.74 17.86
C LEU A 1001 23.79 -45.38 17.37
N THR A 1002 23.92 -45.10 16.07
CA THR A 1002 23.29 -43.94 15.43
C THR A 1002 22.87 -44.30 14.00
N LEU A 1003 21.77 -43.72 13.54
CA LEU A 1003 21.17 -44.04 12.25
C LEU A 1003 21.01 -42.76 11.42
N VAL A 1004 21.55 -42.77 10.22
CA VAL A 1004 21.47 -41.63 9.29
C VAL A 1004 21.25 -42.17 7.87
N HIS A 1005 20.23 -41.67 7.17
CA HIS A 1005 19.89 -42.05 5.78
C HIS A 1005 19.84 -43.58 5.51
N GLY A 1006 19.31 -44.37 6.45
CA GLY A 1006 19.20 -45.83 6.32
C GLY A 1006 20.51 -46.61 6.57
N LYS A 1007 21.60 -45.91 6.93
CA LYS A 1007 22.87 -46.49 7.33
C LYS A 1007 23.03 -46.42 8.84
N LEU A 1008 23.42 -47.54 9.43
CA LEU A 1008 23.54 -47.75 10.86
C LEU A 1008 25.02 -47.74 11.27
N TYR A 1009 25.43 -46.75 12.04
CA TYR A 1009 26.78 -46.64 12.56
C TYR A 1009 26.85 -47.21 13.98
N CYS A 1010 27.80 -48.11 14.21
CA CYS A 1010 27.94 -48.89 15.44
C CYS A 1010 29.32 -48.64 16.06
N GLY A 1011 29.36 -48.17 17.31
CA GLY A 1011 30.57 -48.09 18.11
C GLY A 1011 30.71 -49.29 19.03
N CYS A 1012 31.83 -50.00 18.97
CA CYS A 1012 32.03 -51.28 19.69
C CYS A 1012 32.93 -51.15 20.92
N HIS A 1013 32.92 -52.18 21.78
CA HIS A 1013 33.76 -52.24 22.98
C HIS A 1013 35.26 -52.37 22.71
N ASP A 1014 35.65 -52.84 21.52
CA ASP A 1014 37.04 -53.03 21.09
C ASP A 1014 37.61 -51.82 20.34
N ASN A 1015 36.98 -50.65 20.50
CA ASN A 1015 37.28 -49.41 19.78
C ASN A 1015 37.07 -49.48 18.25
N SER A 1016 36.34 -50.49 17.74
CA SER A 1016 35.96 -50.51 16.34
C SER A 1016 34.71 -49.68 16.05
N ILE A 1017 34.69 -49.04 14.89
CA ILE A 1017 33.55 -48.29 14.37
C ILE A 1017 33.16 -48.94 13.04
N GLN A 1018 31.89 -49.31 12.91
CA GLN A 1018 31.38 -50.01 11.75
C GLN A 1018 30.14 -49.32 11.21
N GLU A 1019 29.97 -49.34 9.89
CA GLU A 1019 28.74 -48.95 9.21
C GLU A 1019 28.04 -50.21 8.70
N ILE A 1020 26.73 -50.25 8.88
CA ILE A 1020 25.87 -51.32 8.41
C ILE A 1020 24.76 -50.69 7.58
N ASP A 1021 24.72 -50.98 6.29
CA ASP A 1021 23.61 -50.58 5.43
C ASP A 1021 22.40 -51.47 5.72
N LEU A 1022 21.26 -50.88 6.09
CA LEU A 1022 20.06 -51.64 6.45
C LEU A 1022 19.33 -52.22 5.23
N ALA A 1023 19.48 -51.62 4.05
CA ALA A 1023 18.84 -52.10 2.82
C ALA A 1023 19.55 -53.35 2.28
N THR A 1024 20.88 -53.31 2.24
CA THR A 1024 21.71 -54.38 1.67
C THR A 1024 22.24 -55.36 2.73
N GLY A 1025 22.31 -54.93 4.00
CA GLY A 1025 22.93 -55.68 5.09
C GLY A 1025 24.46 -55.71 5.02
N THR A 1026 25.09 -54.91 4.15
CA THR A 1026 26.55 -54.86 4.01
C THR A 1026 27.20 -54.19 5.22
N LEU A 1027 28.31 -54.76 5.69
CA LEU A 1027 29.07 -54.25 6.82
C LEU A 1027 30.40 -53.68 6.32
N SER A 1028 30.63 -52.39 6.56
CA SER A 1028 31.90 -51.71 6.32
C SER A 1028 32.55 -51.33 7.65
N SER A 1029 33.89 -51.46 7.72
CA SER A 1029 34.66 -51.09 8.92
C SER A 1029 35.33 -49.75 8.68
N ILE A 1030 34.99 -48.75 9.50
CA ILE A 1030 35.56 -47.39 9.46
C ILE A 1030 36.86 -47.36 10.27
N GLN A 1031 36.80 -47.92 11.48
CA GLN A 1031 37.95 -48.08 12.35
C GLN A 1031 38.06 -49.54 12.78
N SER A 1032 39.23 -50.15 12.52
CA SER A 1032 39.54 -51.52 12.96
C SER A 1032 39.82 -51.55 14.47
N GLY A 1033 39.26 -52.54 15.16
CA GLY A 1033 39.44 -52.71 16.60
C GLY A 1033 40.86 -53.10 16.97
N THR A 1034 41.36 -52.61 18.10
CA THR A 1034 42.71 -52.94 18.59
C THR A 1034 42.64 -54.04 19.64
N ARG A 1035 43.16 -55.23 19.32
CA ARG A 1035 43.30 -56.33 20.30
C ARG A 1035 44.57 -56.10 21.11
N LYS A 1036 44.47 -55.70 22.38
CA LYS A 1036 45.65 -55.59 23.27
C LYS A 1036 45.85 -56.86 24.11
N LEU A 1037 47.12 -57.22 24.30
CA LEU A 1037 47.59 -58.32 25.16
C LEU A 1037 47.33 -58.12 26.67
N LEU A 1038 46.90 -56.94 27.12
CA LEU A 1038 46.84 -56.55 28.56
C LEU A 1038 45.44 -56.11 29.07
N GLY A 1039 44.36 -56.67 28.51
CA GLY A 1039 43.10 -56.83 29.27
C GLY A 1039 42.20 -55.61 29.55
N LYS A 1040 42.56 -54.37 29.18
CA LYS A 1040 41.61 -53.23 29.23
C LYS A 1040 41.15 -52.84 27.84
N SER A 1041 39.87 -53.13 27.53
CA SER A 1041 39.18 -52.70 26.32
C SER A 1041 38.73 -51.24 26.46
N ASN A 1042 39.00 -50.41 25.44
CA ASN A 1042 38.56 -49.02 25.40
C ASN A 1042 37.32 -48.93 24.50
N PRO A 1043 36.11 -48.87 25.06
CA PRO A 1043 34.89 -48.81 24.25
C PRO A 1043 34.73 -47.44 23.59
N VAL A 1044 34.07 -47.42 22.44
CA VAL A 1044 33.47 -46.21 21.90
C VAL A 1044 32.25 -45.87 22.76
N HIS A 1045 32.28 -44.76 23.49
CA HIS A 1045 31.25 -44.40 24.46
C HIS A 1045 30.03 -43.76 23.80
N ALA A 1046 30.26 -42.84 22.87
CA ALA A 1046 29.21 -42.17 22.10
C ALA A 1046 29.64 -42.01 20.63
N LEU A 1047 28.64 -41.99 19.75
CA LEU A 1047 28.81 -41.88 18.32
C LEU A 1047 27.68 -41.00 17.77
N GLN A 1048 28.02 -39.97 17.02
CA GLN A 1048 27.05 -39.07 16.38
C GLN A 1048 27.49 -38.73 14.96
N VAL A 1049 26.54 -38.63 14.04
CA VAL A 1049 26.79 -38.24 12.65
C VAL A 1049 26.07 -36.92 12.37
N HIS A 1050 26.81 -35.92 11.88
CA HIS A 1050 26.30 -34.57 11.60
C HIS A 1050 27.00 -33.97 10.37
N ASP A 1051 26.24 -33.41 9.41
CA ASP A 1051 26.66 -32.97 8.07
C ASP A 1051 27.72 -33.86 7.38
N GLY A 1052 27.48 -35.17 7.32
CA GLY A 1052 28.39 -36.10 6.66
C GLY A 1052 29.72 -36.34 7.39
N MET A 1053 29.83 -35.93 8.65
CA MET A 1053 30.98 -36.20 9.53
C MET A 1053 30.56 -37.11 10.68
N ILE A 1054 31.43 -38.06 11.04
CA ILE A 1054 31.22 -39.03 12.10
C ILE A 1054 32.10 -38.64 13.29
N TYR A 1055 31.49 -38.39 14.42
CA TYR A 1055 32.16 -38.03 15.65
C TYR A 1055 32.10 -39.21 16.62
N SER A 1056 33.26 -39.73 17.01
CA SER A 1056 33.36 -40.88 17.91
C SER A 1056 34.13 -40.50 19.17
N SER A 1057 33.54 -40.73 20.35
CA SER A 1057 34.23 -40.57 21.63
C SER A 1057 34.79 -41.90 22.11
N SER A 1058 36.09 -41.92 22.42
CA SER A 1058 36.77 -43.11 22.92
C SER A 1058 37.89 -42.70 23.87
N PHE A 1059 38.16 -43.52 24.88
CA PHE A 1059 39.34 -43.34 25.72
C PHE A 1059 40.58 -43.80 24.94
N SER A 1060 41.27 -42.89 24.24
CA SER A 1060 42.53 -43.22 23.55
C SER A 1060 43.73 -42.93 24.43
N LEU A 1061 44.75 -43.78 24.38
CA LEU A 1061 46.06 -43.52 25.00
C LEU A 1061 46.81 -42.39 24.30
N ASP A 1062 46.41 -42.05 23.08
CA ASP A 1062 46.99 -40.99 22.26
C ASP A 1062 46.55 -39.57 22.70
N GLY A 1063 45.79 -39.44 23.80
CA GLY A 1063 45.26 -38.17 24.31
C GLY A 1063 44.07 -37.60 23.53
N ALA A 1064 43.74 -38.16 22.36
CA ALA A 1064 42.55 -37.81 21.58
C ALA A 1064 41.29 -38.46 22.19
N ALA A 1065 40.42 -37.64 22.78
CA ALA A 1065 39.16 -38.06 23.39
C ALA A 1065 38.03 -38.22 22.36
N VAL A 1066 38.03 -37.40 21.31
CA VAL A 1066 37.09 -37.50 20.18
C VAL A 1066 37.86 -37.55 18.87
N LYS A 1067 37.49 -38.49 18.00
CA LYS A 1067 37.99 -38.60 16.62
C LYS A 1067 36.87 -38.25 15.64
N ILE A 1068 37.21 -37.46 14.63
CA ILE A 1068 36.30 -36.98 13.59
C ILE A 1068 36.67 -37.66 12.28
N TRP A 1069 35.71 -38.32 11.67
CA TRP A 1069 35.87 -39.06 10.42
C TRP A 1069 34.93 -38.49 9.37
N SER A 1070 35.32 -38.54 8.10
CA SER A 1070 34.40 -38.24 7.01
C SER A 1070 33.54 -39.47 6.71
N ALA A 1071 32.22 -39.27 6.57
CA ALA A 1071 31.29 -40.35 6.27
C ALA A 1071 31.35 -40.81 4.79
N THR A 1072 31.98 -40.03 3.90
CA THR A 1072 32.05 -40.36 2.46
C THR A 1072 33.22 -41.26 2.10
N ASN A 1073 34.38 -41.05 2.73
CA ASN A 1073 35.63 -41.75 2.42
C ASN A 1073 36.27 -42.43 3.64
N TYR A 1074 35.65 -42.33 4.83
CA TYR A 1074 36.14 -42.89 6.10
C TYR A 1074 37.53 -42.42 6.53
N SER A 1075 38.03 -41.31 5.97
CA SER A 1075 39.30 -40.73 6.41
C SER A 1075 39.12 -39.95 7.72
N MET A 1076 40.10 -40.02 8.62
CA MET A 1076 40.14 -39.18 9.81
C MET A 1076 40.44 -37.73 9.41
N VAL A 1077 39.56 -36.79 9.78
CA VAL A 1077 39.67 -35.36 9.45
C VAL A 1077 40.29 -34.57 10.60
N GLY A 1078 40.05 -34.99 11.84
CA GLY A 1078 40.60 -34.30 13.01
C GLY A 1078 40.39 -35.07 14.31
N SER A 1079 40.98 -34.55 15.39
CA SER A 1079 40.85 -35.10 16.74
C SER A 1079 40.80 -33.99 17.80
N LEU A 1080 39.97 -34.17 18.82
CA LEU A 1080 39.88 -33.29 19.98
C LEU A 1080 40.62 -33.93 21.17
N ALA A 1081 41.59 -33.21 21.73
CA ALA A 1081 42.32 -33.65 22.90
C ALA A 1081 41.62 -33.15 24.17
N SER A 1082 41.06 -34.06 24.97
CA SER A 1082 40.47 -33.75 26.27
C SER A 1082 41.20 -34.53 27.36
N THR A 1083 41.42 -33.89 28.51
CA THR A 1083 42.01 -34.53 29.69
C THR A 1083 41.00 -35.40 30.44
N MET A 1084 39.72 -35.36 30.05
CA MET A 1084 38.63 -36.03 30.74
C MET A 1084 38.08 -37.22 29.96
N GLU A 1085 37.51 -38.18 30.67
CA GLU A 1085 36.86 -39.36 30.06
C GLU A 1085 35.48 -38.96 29.51
N VAL A 1086 35.39 -38.70 28.21
CA VAL A 1086 34.14 -38.33 27.50
C VAL A 1086 33.20 -39.53 27.41
N ARG A 1087 31.98 -39.36 27.90
CA ARG A 1087 30.92 -40.39 27.95
C ARG A 1087 29.80 -40.16 26.97
N THR A 1088 29.45 -38.91 26.71
CA THR A 1088 28.38 -38.53 25.79
C THR A 1088 28.81 -37.34 24.94
N LEU A 1089 28.16 -37.18 23.79
CA LEU A 1089 28.47 -36.20 22.77
C LEU A 1089 27.18 -35.58 22.24
N ALA A 1090 27.18 -34.27 22.01
CA ALA A 1090 26.17 -33.60 21.21
C ALA A 1090 26.86 -32.65 20.22
N VAL A 1091 26.49 -32.68 18.95
CA VAL A 1091 27.04 -31.83 17.89
C VAL A 1091 25.93 -30.92 17.35
N SER A 1092 26.22 -29.62 17.28
CA SER A 1092 25.41 -28.62 16.60
C SER A 1092 26.10 -28.14 15.32
N SER A 1093 25.47 -27.22 14.59
CA SER A 1093 26.06 -26.68 13.36
C SER A 1093 27.41 -25.99 13.59
N GLU A 1094 27.63 -25.36 14.75
CA GLU A 1094 28.82 -24.54 15.06
C GLU A 1094 29.66 -25.08 16.24
N LEU A 1095 29.05 -25.82 17.17
CA LEU A 1095 29.67 -26.25 18.43
C LEU A 1095 29.62 -27.78 18.61
N ILE A 1096 30.57 -28.29 19.40
CA ILE A 1096 30.65 -29.69 19.81
C ILE A 1096 30.68 -29.71 21.34
N TYR A 1097 29.73 -30.42 21.94
CA TYR A 1097 29.58 -30.59 23.38
C TYR A 1097 30.07 -31.96 23.82
N LEU A 1098 31.00 -32.00 24.77
CA LEU A 1098 31.61 -33.23 25.31
C LEU A 1098 31.23 -33.40 26.78
N GLY A 1099 30.37 -34.37 27.08
CA GLY A 1099 29.98 -34.69 28.45
C GLY A 1099 30.97 -35.68 29.08
N SER A 1100 31.56 -35.31 30.21
CA SER A 1100 32.57 -36.12 30.90
C SER A 1100 32.02 -36.88 32.11
N LYS A 1101 32.77 -37.90 32.53
CA LYS A 1101 32.49 -38.67 33.75
C LYS A 1101 32.65 -37.85 35.04
N SER A 1102 33.36 -36.73 35.04
CA SER A 1102 33.55 -35.87 36.22
C SER A 1102 32.43 -34.86 36.43
N GLY A 1103 31.37 -34.87 35.61
CA GLY A 1103 30.31 -33.87 35.69
C GLY A 1103 30.65 -32.56 35.01
N THR A 1104 31.59 -32.59 34.06
CA THR A 1104 32.04 -31.41 33.32
C THR A 1104 31.62 -31.54 31.85
N VAL A 1105 31.13 -30.47 31.24
CA VAL A 1105 30.82 -30.40 29.81
C VAL A 1105 31.81 -29.47 29.13
N GLU A 1106 32.67 -30.00 28.26
CA GLU A 1106 33.58 -29.18 27.46
C GLU A 1106 32.92 -28.79 26.14
N ILE A 1107 33.05 -27.53 25.75
CA ILE A 1107 32.47 -26.98 24.52
C ILE A 1107 33.59 -26.63 23.56
N TRP A 1108 33.48 -27.09 22.33
CA TRP A 1108 34.51 -26.95 21.30
C TRP A 1108 33.92 -26.30 20.05
N CYS A 1109 34.70 -25.42 19.41
CA CYS A 1109 34.32 -24.84 18.12
C CYS A 1109 34.52 -25.87 17.01
N ARG A 1110 33.48 -26.15 16.20
CA ARG A 1110 33.52 -27.17 15.15
C ARG A 1110 34.49 -26.83 14.01
N LYS A 1111 34.58 -25.56 13.61
CA LYS A 1111 35.49 -25.11 12.54
C LYS A 1111 36.95 -25.11 12.97
N LYS A 1112 37.25 -24.47 14.10
CA LYS A 1112 38.63 -24.26 14.59
C LYS A 1112 39.16 -25.41 15.43
N LEU A 1113 38.30 -26.32 15.90
CA LEU A 1113 38.62 -27.43 16.80
C LEU A 1113 39.36 -26.97 18.07
N ILE A 1114 39.05 -25.77 18.55
CA ILE A 1114 39.57 -25.22 19.81
C ILE A 1114 38.51 -25.31 20.92
N ARG A 1115 38.94 -25.52 22.16
CA ARG A 1115 38.06 -25.49 23.33
C ARG A 1115 37.65 -24.05 23.61
N VAL A 1116 36.35 -23.82 23.70
CA VAL A 1116 35.72 -22.51 23.91
C VAL A 1116 35.40 -22.29 25.38
N GLU A 1117 34.70 -23.25 25.99
CA GLU A 1117 34.18 -23.11 27.35
C GLU A 1117 34.14 -24.48 28.07
N THR A 1118 34.01 -24.46 29.39
CA THR A 1118 33.84 -25.64 30.23
C THR A 1118 32.76 -25.39 31.27
N LEU A 1119 31.65 -26.11 31.18
CA LEU A 1119 30.51 -26.01 32.09
C LEU A 1119 30.61 -27.07 33.19
N GLN A 1120 30.25 -26.68 34.41
CA GLN A 1120 30.23 -27.60 35.54
C GLN A 1120 28.78 -27.94 35.91
N THR A 1121 28.43 -29.23 35.85
CA THR A 1121 27.05 -29.71 36.08
C THR A 1121 26.75 -30.05 37.54
N GLY A 1122 27.72 -29.84 38.44
CA GLY A 1122 27.64 -30.13 39.87
C GLY A 1122 28.91 -30.77 40.44
N THR A 1123 28.88 -31.19 41.70
CA THR A 1123 30.07 -31.61 42.45
C THR A 1123 30.38 -33.10 42.43
N ASN A 1124 29.52 -33.99 41.90
CA ASN A 1124 29.82 -35.45 41.84
C ASN A 1124 29.00 -36.29 40.82
N GLY A 1125 28.08 -35.72 40.06
CA GLY A 1125 27.26 -36.44 39.08
C GLY A 1125 27.97 -36.64 37.73
N LYS A 1126 27.91 -37.85 37.14
CA LYS A 1126 28.46 -38.11 35.80
C LYS A 1126 27.48 -37.60 34.74
N VAL A 1127 27.96 -37.00 33.66
CA VAL A 1127 27.09 -36.65 32.53
C VAL A 1127 26.74 -37.92 31.75
N GLN A 1128 25.46 -38.32 31.76
CA GLN A 1128 24.98 -39.56 31.15
C GLN A 1128 24.42 -39.33 29.74
N CYS A 1129 23.66 -38.26 29.55
CA CYS A 1129 23.02 -37.92 28.27
C CYS A 1129 23.00 -36.41 28.04
N MET A 1130 22.99 -36.00 26.77
CA MET A 1130 22.90 -34.60 26.36
C MET A 1130 22.05 -34.51 25.09
N ALA A 1131 21.31 -33.42 24.95
CA ALA A 1131 20.57 -33.10 23.73
C ALA A 1131 20.63 -31.59 23.47
N VAL A 1132 20.69 -31.21 22.20
CA VAL A 1132 20.59 -29.83 21.75
C VAL A 1132 19.21 -29.65 21.13
N ASP A 1133 18.54 -28.54 21.43
CA ASP A 1133 17.24 -28.23 20.85
C ASP A 1133 17.33 -27.96 19.34
N GLY A 1134 16.21 -28.07 18.62
CA GLY A 1134 16.14 -27.91 17.16
C GLY A 1134 16.50 -26.50 16.65
N ASP A 1135 16.51 -25.48 17.51
CA ASP A 1135 17.01 -24.14 17.20
C ASP A 1135 18.50 -23.95 17.58
N GLU A 1136 19.13 -24.97 18.16
CA GLU A 1136 20.53 -24.99 18.64
C GLU A 1136 20.86 -23.93 19.70
N GLU A 1137 19.84 -23.34 20.35
CA GLU A 1137 20.03 -22.32 21.39
C GLU A 1137 20.11 -22.93 22.80
N VAL A 1138 19.56 -24.12 23.03
CA VAL A 1138 19.52 -24.74 24.37
C VAL A 1138 20.18 -26.10 24.37
N LEU A 1139 21.16 -26.28 25.26
CA LEU A 1139 21.76 -27.56 25.59
C LEU A 1139 21.11 -28.10 26.87
N VAL A 1140 20.57 -29.32 26.81
CA VAL A 1140 20.01 -30.02 27.95
C VAL A 1140 20.91 -31.19 28.33
N VAL A 1141 21.24 -31.29 29.62
CA VAL A 1141 22.19 -32.25 30.18
C VAL A 1141 21.51 -33.06 31.27
N GLY A 1142 21.64 -34.40 31.21
CA GLY A 1142 21.16 -35.33 32.22
C GLY A 1142 22.31 -36.03 32.93
N THR A 1143 22.24 -36.09 34.26
CA THR A 1143 23.32 -36.62 35.09
C THR A 1143 22.95 -37.92 35.83
N SER A 1144 23.98 -38.62 36.32
CA SER A 1144 23.81 -39.86 37.08
C SER A 1144 23.21 -39.67 38.47
N ASP A 1145 23.25 -38.47 39.04
CA ASP A 1145 22.58 -38.14 40.31
C ASP A 1145 21.11 -37.72 40.11
N GLY A 1146 20.59 -37.81 38.88
CA GLY A 1146 19.19 -37.55 38.58
C GLY A 1146 18.87 -36.08 38.29
N ARG A 1147 19.88 -35.23 38.04
CA ARG A 1147 19.66 -33.81 37.70
C ARG A 1147 19.49 -33.62 36.20
N ILE A 1148 18.65 -32.66 35.84
CA ILE A 1148 18.49 -32.16 34.49
C ILE A 1148 18.87 -30.68 34.50
N GLN A 1149 19.82 -30.29 33.68
CA GLN A 1149 20.25 -28.89 33.53
C GLN A 1149 20.06 -28.43 32.09
N ALA A 1150 19.50 -27.23 31.93
CA ALA A 1150 19.37 -26.56 30.64
C ALA A 1150 20.27 -25.32 30.61
N TRP A 1151 21.02 -25.17 29.53
CA TRP A 1151 21.96 -24.07 29.30
C TRP A 1151 21.56 -23.34 28.01
N GLU A 1152 21.35 -22.02 28.07
CA GLU A 1152 21.09 -21.19 26.88
C GLU A 1152 22.40 -20.67 26.33
N LEU A 1153 22.58 -20.81 25.02
CA LEU A 1153 23.64 -20.17 24.27
C LEU A 1153 23.28 -18.70 24.04
N SER A 1154 23.95 -17.82 24.78
CA SER A 1154 23.79 -16.36 24.67
C SER A 1154 24.60 -15.73 23.55
#